data_AF-A0A3N8DG07-F1
#
_entry.id   AF-A0A3N8DG07-F1
#
_cell.length_a   1.000
_cell.length_b   1.000
_cell.length_c   1.000
_cell.angle_alpha   90.00
_cell.angle_beta   90.00
_cell.angle_gamma   90.00
#
_symmetry.space_group_name_H-M   'P 1'
#
loop_
_entity.id
_entity.type
_entity.pdbx_description
1 polymer ?
#
loop_
_entity_poly.entity_id
_entity_poly.type
_entity_poly.pdbx_seq_one_letter_code
_entity_poly.pdbx_strand_id
1 'polypeptide(L)'
;MSFAANGNPDGMGGGGAALVGGLSNLGSLAGMAGQLGALTGMPGAGLLGGAASAVQLAQTGLSLMGKAPESIAEAINSLTGALPRLTQDNRFITIETPLGPDALLVSAAIIDEHVNQLTETHLDLLSHRNNIEPQEIVGQRVKITLEPQSRDFSLTRVVTSAADTETKRYFDGYVASFGRVGKSGSVTRYEMSVVPWFWFLTRSTDCRIFQNQTPQGILSDIFREMGFSDFEFAMQGERPKLEYIVMYDESYYSFCSRLMEQEGLIWTIRYEKDKHILVIGDTNAVFQPIPNLKTIPYEANSAASEQNGIDRWDEAFSFRVGKITYRDFNYNQPSSQLMHVEVPTVNLKHPNIQTTERYQFHSLYDHGDDGQRYACYAMEAEEALAHRFNGAGHAHGMTTSGRFTLVNHGTSAYNNKDFVILRVRHQVANDYTRQTSKLPYHNTFTCLPIDISFRPERRTPKPHMQGTQSAIVVGPKGEEIHTDGSRVKLHFLWDRRGKLDGSDSMWVRVSQPWAGKGWGGSAIPRIGQEVLVSFNQGDPDNPIVVGRVFNGDSGNPYHGSGGQTMGMRSQTHKGEGFNELRFSDVNGAQEVFLHAQKDMKTIVKDSESHTVESGARNVSVLKGDESKHVAEGSLSEKIAKARFTTANTVGVQALAGDAGPGKQSYQATDEIEHRVGASIVTLKPDSIKLSHGASSILINQSGIFLDGPVIHLNQGLFVTPEQAMAIEWANQQAVIAAGLASADPKVQAAARKLQATVKAQQLAKLAEAVYTPGTAPPGWKNVSNDPEALKKFGMRPQDLKIPGSNFGAQVYAPDPAVFGDSMKPTLAFKGTQPTVKEDWSNNLSQGLGDNSPYYDRAVTLGKKIYGSGNAGGLDLTGHSLGGGLASAASQASGAGATTFNAAGLNPETLPLYGATPRASSITNYRVDGDILTGSQEGGLGPISDVTSHLMPKAVGEQITIPGTSVTTVQRHMMGQVTSGLNTTVAEQQSSLLSQLQGH
;
A
#
# COMPACT_ATOMS: atom_id res chain seq x y z
N MET A 1 31.29 21.85 -3.85
CA MET A 1 32.74 21.75 -4.09
C MET A 1 33.33 23.15 -4.23
N SER A 2 34.51 23.30 -3.64
CA SER A 2 35.50 24.40 -3.61
C SER A 2 35.41 25.52 -4.68
N PHE A 3 35.50 26.76 -4.20
CA PHE A 3 35.93 27.93 -4.98
C PHE A 3 37.43 27.85 -5.31
N ALA A 4 37.79 28.14 -6.55
CA ALA A 4 39.08 28.71 -6.91
C ALA A 4 38.95 29.56 -8.19
N ALA A 5 39.43 30.79 -8.10
CA ALA A 5 39.63 31.72 -9.19
C ALA A 5 41.00 31.51 -9.84
N ASN A 6 41.11 31.76 -11.15
CA ASN A 6 42.20 32.55 -11.73
C ASN A 6 42.07 32.72 -13.25
N GLY A 7 42.31 33.95 -13.72
CA GLY A 7 43.22 34.21 -14.83
C GLY A 7 42.69 34.21 -16.26
N ASN A 8 42.29 35.40 -16.73
CA ASN A 8 42.44 35.85 -18.13
C ASN A 8 43.96 36.06 -18.46
N PRO A 9 44.48 36.31 -19.69
CA PRO A 9 43.83 37.01 -20.82
C PRO A 9 44.21 36.56 -22.27
N ASP A 10 43.47 37.10 -23.26
CA ASP A 10 43.80 37.40 -24.68
C ASP A 10 42.49 37.28 -25.50
N GLY A 11 42.03 38.19 -26.35
CA GLY A 11 42.53 39.43 -26.95
C GLY A 11 41.65 39.72 -28.19
N MET A 12 41.58 41.00 -28.59
CA MET A 12 40.90 41.58 -29.79
C MET A 12 39.37 41.80 -29.69
N GLY A 13 38.78 42.95 -30.04
CA GLY A 13 39.28 44.17 -30.68
C GLY A 13 38.17 44.79 -31.54
N GLY A 14 37.98 46.13 -31.45
CA GLY A 14 37.09 46.95 -32.30
C GLY A 14 36.08 47.74 -31.47
N GLY A 15 36.30 49.03 -31.14
CA GLY A 15 36.22 50.19 -32.04
C GLY A 15 34.77 50.71 -31.97
N GLY A 16 34.41 51.87 -31.44
CA GLY A 16 35.09 53.16 -31.35
C GLY A 16 34.24 54.18 -32.10
N ALA A 17 33.35 54.90 -31.42
CA ALA A 17 32.82 56.19 -31.89
C ALA A 17 32.21 56.96 -30.70
N ALA A 18 32.93 58.01 -30.29
CA ALA A 18 32.46 59.03 -29.37
C ALA A 18 31.67 60.10 -30.13
N LEU A 19 30.60 60.62 -29.52
CA LEU A 19 30.05 61.93 -29.82
C LEU A 19 29.92 62.70 -28.51
N VAL A 20 30.76 63.73 -28.40
CA VAL A 20 30.72 64.76 -27.36
C VAL A 20 29.73 65.83 -27.82
N GLY A 21 28.81 66.21 -26.93
CA GLY A 21 27.94 67.37 -27.07
C GLY A 21 27.22 67.63 -25.75
N GLY A 22 27.79 68.49 -24.91
CA GLY A 22 27.20 68.85 -23.62
C GLY A 22 26.01 69.79 -23.74
N LEU A 23 25.07 69.69 -22.80
CA LEU A 23 24.17 70.77 -22.34
C LEU A 23 23.52 70.37 -21.00
N SER A 24 23.75 71.22 -19.99
CA SER A 24 22.91 71.54 -18.82
C SER A 24 22.45 70.45 -17.82
N ASN A 25 22.92 70.64 -16.59
CA ASN A 25 22.47 70.07 -15.32
C ASN A 25 20.94 70.14 -15.11
N LEU A 26 20.28 68.97 -14.97
CA LEU A 26 19.10 68.67 -14.15
C LEU A 26 18.57 67.29 -14.58
N GLY A 27 19.20 66.20 -14.14
CA GLY A 27 18.73 64.87 -14.53
C GLY A 27 19.70 63.74 -14.20
N SER A 28 19.92 63.43 -12.93
CA SER A 28 20.64 62.20 -12.56
C SER A 28 20.32 61.63 -11.17
N LEU A 29 19.07 61.75 -10.71
CA LEU A 29 18.58 60.97 -9.56
C LEU A 29 17.61 59.85 -9.97
N ALA A 30 16.97 59.94 -11.15
CA ALA A 30 16.04 58.90 -11.63
C ALA A 30 16.75 57.66 -12.20
N GLY A 31 17.97 57.80 -12.75
CA GLY A 31 18.69 56.69 -13.40
C GLY A 31 19.30 55.66 -12.44
N MET A 32 19.57 56.03 -11.19
CA MET A 32 20.14 55.12 -10.18
C MET A 32 19.07 54.35 -9.39
N ALA A 33 17.80 54.77 -9.44
CA ALA A 33 16.68 54.06 -8.82
C ALA A 33 16.31 52.76 -9.56
N GLY A 34 16.59 52.69 -10.87
CA GLY A 34 16.24 51.55 -11.72
C GLY A 34 17.15 50.32 -11.57
N GLN A 35 18.38 50.47 -11.09
CA GLN A 35 19.34 49.34 -11.01
C GLN A 35 19.49 48.73 -9.61
N LEU A 36 19.05 49.42 -8.54
CA LEU A 36 19.09 48.87 -7.17
C LEU A 36 17.75 48.26 -6.70
N GLY A 37 16.63 48.57 -7.37
CA GLY A 37 15.34 47.89 -7.14
C GLY A 37 15.34 46.40 -7.52
N ALA A 38 16.34 45.95 -8.28
CA ALA A 38 16.46 44.57 -8.75
C ALA A 38 17.04 43.60 -7.71
N LEU A 39 17.58 44.08 -6.57
CA LEU A 39 18.25 43.23 -5.58
C LEU A 39 17.52 43.10 -4.24
N THR A 40 16.39 43.78 -4.02
CA THR A 40 15.65 43.71 -2.74
C THR A 40 14.18 43.31 -2.84
N GLY A 41 13.62 43.05 -4.03
CA GLY A 41 12.33 42.34 -4.21
C GLY A 41 11.07 42.87 -3.48
N MET A 42 11.16 43.99 -2.75
CA MET A 42 10.07 44.53 -1.93
C MET A 42 9.67 45.92 -2.42
N PRO A 43 8.45 46.10 -2.96
CA PRO A 43 7.84 47.41 -3.00
C PRO A 43 7.48 47.78 -1.54
N GLY A 44 8.33 48.59 -0.89
CA GLY A 44 8.08 49.07 0.48
C GLY A 44 9.29 49.15 1.43
N ALA A 45 10.53 48.90 0.99
CA ALA A 45 11.70 49.12 1.84
C ALA A 45 12.11 50.62 1.86
N GLY A 46 11.47 51.37 2.75
CA GLY A 46 11.55 52.84 2.90
C GLY A 46 12.88 53.43 3.37
N LEU A 47 13.99 53.19 2.66
CA LEU A 47 15.24 53.95 2.85
C LEU A 47 15.52 54.96 1.72
N LEU A 48 14.97 54.77 0.53
CA LEU A 48 15.07 55.75 -0.58
C LEU A 48 13.98 56.85 -0.52
N GLY A 49 12.98 56.72 0.37
CA GLY A 49 11.87 57.66 0.53
C GLY A 49 12.23 58.98 1.22
N GLY A 50 13.35 59.04 1.95
CA GLY A 50 13.72 60.22 2.74
C GLY A 50 13.81 61.50 1.91
N ALA A 51 14.45 61.45 0.73
CA ALA A 51 14.62 62.64 -0.11
C ALA A 51 13.32 63.06 -0.83
N ALA A 52 12.52 62.11 -1.33
CA ALA A 52 11.27 62.42 -2.03
C ALA A 52 10.16 62.89 -1.06
N SER A 53 10.05 62.25 0.09
CA SER A 53 9.11 62.64 1.15
C SER A 53 9.52 63.96 1.82
N ALA A 54 10.82 64.25 1.97
CA ALA A 54 11.29 65.55 2.45
C ALA A 54 10.96 66.69 1.47
N VAL A 55 11.08 66.46 0.15
CA VAL A 55 10.64 67.41 -0.88
C VAL A 55 9.12 67.62 -0.84
N GLN A 56 8.35 66.55 -0.63
CA GLN A 56 6.88 66.65 -0.52
C GLN A 56 6.42 67.31 0.79
N LEU A 57 7.12 67.09 1.90
CA LEU A 57 6.93 67.80 3.17
C LEU A 57 7.27 69.28 3.04
N ALA A 58 8.37 69.63 2.36
CA ALA A 58 8.72 71.01 2.07
C ALA A 58 7.65 71.68 1.19
N GLN A 59 7.17 71.00 0.14
CA GLN A 59 6.06 71.49 -0.69
C GLN A 59 4.74 71.63 0.07
N THR A 60 4.41 70.67 0.96
CA THR A 60 3.19 70.67 1.78
C THR A 60 3.24 71.79 2.82
N GLY A 61 4.39 72.00 3.46
CA GLY A 61 4.62 73.13 4.36
C GLY A 61 4.51 74.47 3.62
N LEU A 62 5.12 74.59 2.43
CA LEU A 62 4.99 75.78 1.59
C LEU A 62 3.56 76.02 1.10
N SER A 63 2.81 74.98 0.71
CA SER A 63 1.45 75.12 0.17
C SER A 63 0.41 75.45 1.23
N LEU A 64 0.53 74.88 2.43
CA LEU A 64 -0.42 75.12 3.53
C LEU A 64 -0.14 76.43 4.27
N MET A 65 1.13 76.86 4.39
CA MET A 65 1.52 78.07 5.11
C MET A 65 1.86 79.26 4.19
N GLY A 66 1.97 79.05 2.88
CA GLY A 66 2.41 80.06 1.91
C GLY A 66 3.87 80.49 2.08
N LYS A 67 4.68 79.75 2.85
CA LYS A 67 6.00 80.15 3.36
C LYS A 67 6.92 78.95 3.60
N ALA A 68 8.24 79.15 3.42
CA ALA A 68 9.24 78.12 3.69
C ALA A 68 9.53 77.99 5.20
N PRO A 69 9.88 76.79 5.72
CA PRO A 69 10.27 76.59 7.12
C PRO A 69 11.40 77.52 7.60
N GLU A 70 12.28 77.96 6.69
CA GLU A 70 13.34 78.93 6.97
C GLU A 70 12.79 80.32 7.32
N SER A 71 11.69 80.75 6.69
CA SER A 71 11.03 82.02 7.00
C SER A 71 10.32 82.01 8.35
N ILE A 72 9.97 80.81 8.88
CA ILE A 72 9.45 80.64 10.24
C ILE A 72 10.56 80.90 11.25
N ALA A 73 11.76 80.40 10.98
CA ALA A 73 12.94 80.67 11.80
C ALA A 73 13.44 82.12 11.69
N GLU A 74 13.36 82.75 10.52
CA GLU A 74 13.72 84.16 10.34
C GLU A 74 12.73 85.13 11.01
N ALA A 75 11.42 84.87 10.95
CA ALA A 75 10.41 85.67 11.64
C ALA A 75 10.57 85.63 13.19
N ILE A 76 11.12 84.53 13.72
CA ILE A 76 11.46 84.39 15.14
C ILE A 76 12.70 85.25 15.51
N ASN A 77 13.57 85.57 14.54
CA ASN A 77 14.78 86.35 14.78
C ASN A 77 14.57 87.88 14.77
N SER A 78 13.43 88.40 14.30
CA SER A 78 13.24 89.85 14.08
C SER A 78 12.59 90.61 15.25
N LEU A 79 12.38 90.01 16.42
CA LEU A 79 11.76 90.66 17.58
C LEU A 79 12.70 90.64 18.80
N THR A 80 13.06 91.85 19.22
CA THR A 80 14.00 92.17 20.30
C THR A 80 13.54 91.69 21.69
N GLY A 81 14.45 91.03 22.41
CA GLY A 81 14.52 91.01 23.88
C GLY A 81 13.59 90.01 24.60
N ALA A 82 14.15 88.85 24.98
CA ALA A 82 13.54 87.71 25.66
C ALA A 82 12.59 86.86 24.79
N LEU A 83 13.16 85.85 24.10
CA LEU A 83 12.41 84.88 23.30
C LEU A 83 11.51 84.02 24.20
N PRO A 84 10.17 84.00 24.00
CA PRO A 84 9.34 82.96 24.59
C PRO A 84 9.73 81.61 23.98
N ARG A 85 10.07 80.64 24.83
CA ARG A 85 10.33 79.25 24.43
C ARG A 85 9.12 78.75 23.63
N LEU A 86 9.34 78.29 22.39
CA LEU A 86 8.28 77.66 21.60
C LEU A 86 7.78 76.41 22.35
N THR A 87 6.46 76.29 22.49
CA THR A 87 5.78 75.13 23.06
C THR A 87 4.74 74.58 22.08
N GLN A 88 4.32 73.34 22.30
CA GLN A 88 3.23 72.69 21.60
C GLN A 88 1.84 73.06 22.17
N ASP A 89 1.78 73.95 23.16
CA ASP A 89 0.50 74.43 23.70
C ASP A 89 -0.31 75.14 22.63
N ASN A 90 -1.61 74.87 22.62
CA ASN A 90 -2.53 75.48 21.66
C ASN A 90 -2.07 75.28 20.20
N ARG A 91 -1.68 74.06 19.84
CA ARG A 91 -1.33 73.67 18.46
C ARG A 91 -2.32 72.65 17.91
N PHE A 92 -2.48 72.66 16.58
CA PHE A 92 -3.40 71.73 15.92
C PHE A 92 -2.84 70.31 15.96
N ILE A 93 -1.54 70.15 15.75
CA ILE A 93 -0.84 68.87 15.89
C ILE A 93 0.21 68.95 16.99
N THR A 94 0.28 67.92 17.83
CA THR A 94 1.28 67.79 18.89
C THR A 94 1.89 66.39 18.88
N ILE A 95 3.10 66.25 19.42
CA ILE A 95 3.77 64.96 19.63
C ILE A 95 4.22 64.78 21.10
N GLU A 96 3.93 63.62 21.66
CA GLU A 96 4.47 63.14 22.92
C GLU A 96 5.61 62.14 22.64
N THR A 97 6.77 62.37 23.26
CA THR A 97 7.97 61.53 23.11
C THR A 97 8.64 61.27 24.46
N PRO A 98 9.49 60.23 24.58
CA PRO A 98 10.25 59.96 25.81
C PRO A 98 11.24 61.06 26.22
N LEU A 99 11.58 62.00 25.32
CA LEU A 99 12.51 63.10 25.58
C LEU A 99 11.92 64.21 26.47
N GLY A 100 10.63 64.11 26.78
CA GLY A 100 9.86 65.05 27.58
C GLY A 100 9.07 66.07 26.76
N PRO A 101 8.22 66.88 27.43
CA PRO A 101 7.40 67.89 26.78
C PRO A 101 8.27 68.96 26.11
N ASP A 102 7.82 69.41 24.93
CA ASP A 102 8.47 70.44 24.11
C ASP A 102 9.94 70.17 23.77
N ALA A 103 10.39 68.91 23.85
CA ALA A 103 11.71 68.50 23.37
C ALA A 103 11.75 68.43 21.84
N LEU A 104 10.64 68.02 21.22
CA LEU A 104 10.41 68.04 19.78
C LEU A 104 9.05 68.71 19.53
N LEU A 105 9.00 69.64 18.57
CA LEU A 105 7.83 70.44 18.23
C LEU A 105 7.42 70.12 16.79
N VAL A 106 6.19 69.70 16.55
CA VAL A 106 5.75 69.40 15.17
C VAL A 106 5.56 70.70 14.39
N SER A 107 6.31 70.87 13.30
CA SER A 107 6.14 71.96 12.32
C SER A 107 5.17 71.57 11.23
N ALA A 108 5.33 70.37 10.66
CA ALA A 108 4.44 69.82 9.65
C ALA A 108 4.40 68.29 9.75
N ALA A 109 3.29 67.70 9.30
CA ALA A 109 3.10 66.26 9.27
C ALA A 109 2.38 65.82 8.01
N ILE A 110 2.80 64.67 7.48
CA ILE A 110 2.04 63.89 6.51
C ILE A 110 1.79 62.51 7.13
N ILE A 111 0.52 62.12 7.23
CA ILE A 111 0.11 60.82 7.76
C ILE A 111 -0.73 60.13 6.69
N ASP A 112 -0.20 59.07 6.07
CA ASP A 112 -0.88 58.30 5.02
C ASP A 112 -1.35 56.96 5.62
N GLU A 113 -2.65 56.82 5.80
CA GLU A 113 -3.29 55.57 6.19
C GLU A 113 -3.85 54.86 4.97
N HIS A 114 -3.69 53.53 4.95
CA HIS A 114 -4.19 52.66 3.91
C HIS A 114 -4.90 51.45 4.50
N VAL A 115 -5.84 50.93 3.73
CA VAL A 115 -6.34 49.56 3.90
C VAL A 115 -5.36 48.61 3.19
N ASN A 116 -5.01 47.51 3.86
CA ASN A 116 -4.10 46.48 3.39
C ASN A 116 -2.68 46.96 3.02
N GLN A 117 -2.22 48.10 3.55
CA GLN A 117 -0.83 48.58 3.44
C GLN A 117 -0.42 49.29 4.74
N LEU A 118 0.89 49.37 4.99
CA LEU A 118 1.43 50.00 6.19
C LEU A 118 1.16 51.50 6.18
N THR A 119 0.81 52.06 7.35
CA THR A 119 0.74 53.51 7.53
C THR A 119 2.14 54.13 7.41
N GLU A 120 2.24 55.23 6.68
CA GLU A 120 3.45 56.04 6.57
C GLU A 120 3.23 57.40 7.25
N THR A 121 3.94 57.66 8.34
CA THR A 121 3.89 58.94 9.05
C THR A 121 5.23 59.63 8.94
N HIS A 122 5.26 60.84 8.39
CA HIS A 122 6.45 61.66 8.31
C HIS A 122 6.23 63.01 8.99
N LEU A 123 7.17 63.40 9.84
CA LEU A 123 7.11 64.62 10.64
C LEU A 123 8.33 65.50 10.35
N ASP A 124 8.06 66.78 10.15
CA ASP A 124 9.05 67.85 10.22
C ASP A 124 8.98 68.50 11.59
N LEU A 125 10.10 68.52 12.30
CA LEU A 125 10.18 68.82 13.72
C LEU A 125 11.16 69.97 13.98
N LEU A 126 10.86 70.78 14.99
CA LEU A 126 11.74 71.82 15.53
C LEU A 126 12.13 71.49 16.97
N SER A 127 13.34 71.83 17.38
CA SER A 127 13.79 71.69 18.77
C SER A 127 14.73 72.82 19.18
N HIS A 128 14.66 73.22 20.45
CA HIS A 128 15.69 74.05 21.08
C HIS A 128 16.97 73.27 21.39
N ARG A 129 16.91 71.92 21.39
CA ARG A 129 18.07 71.04 21.54
C ARG A 129 18.68 70.73 20.18
N ASN A 130 19.98 70.97 20.02
CA ASN A 130 20.74 70.72 18.79
C ASN A 130 21.57 69.42 18.80
N ASN A 131 21.46 68.67 19.90
CA ASN A 131 22.26 67.51 20.25
C ASN A 131 21.38 66.29 20.60
N ILE A 132 20.17 66.20 20.04
CA ILE A 132 19.34 64.99 20.19
C ILE A 132 19.96 63.91 19.30
N GLU A 133 20.44 62.85 19.91
CA GLU A 133 21.06 61.74 19.20
C GLU A 133 20.01 60.71 18.76
N PRO A 134 20.11 60.11 17.56
CA PRO A 134 19.11 59.15 17.06
C PRO A 134 18.84 57.97 18.00
N GLN A 135 19.85 57.52 18.77
CA GLN A 135 19.73 56.40 19.71
C GLN A 135 18.80 56.70 20.89
N GLU A 136 18.54 57.98 21.19
CA GLU A 136 17.62 58.38 22.26
C GLU A 136 16.14 58.21 21.88
N ILE A 137 15.84 58.12 20.57
CA ILE A 137 14.46 58.19 20.07
C ILE A 137 14.09 57.11 19.05
N VAL A 138 15.02 56.61 18.22
CA VAL A 138 14.74 55.55 17.24
C VAL A 138 14.36 54.26 17.97
N GLY A 139 13.30 53.60 17.50
CA GLY A 139 12.68 52.43 18.14
C GLY A 139 11.79 52.76 19.33
N GLN A 140 11.78 54.00 19.82
CA GLN A 140 10.89 54.43 20.89
C GLN A 140 9.47 54.67 20.37
N ARG A 141 8.51 54.53 21.27
CA ARG A 141 7.11 54.82 21.01
C ARG A 141 6.83 56.32 21.12
N VAL A 142 6.02 56.84 20.21
CA VAL A 142 5.57 58.23 20.18
C VAL A 142 4.08 58.30 19.89
N LYS A 143 3.43 59.36 20.38
CA LYS A 143 2.01 59.61 20.18
C LYS A 143 1.82 60.99 19.57
N ILE A 144 1.10 61.04 18.46
CA ILE A 144 0.75 62.26 17.74
C ILE A 144 -0.74 62.52 17.98
N THR A 145 -1.09 63.77 18.30
CA THR A 145 -2.49 64.16 18.53
C THR A 145 -2.87 65.28 17.58
N LEU A 146 -3.97 65.11 16.85
CA LEU A 146 -4.67 66.19 16.15
C LEU A 146 -5.80 66.71 17.05
N GLU A 147 -5.76 68.00 17.35
CA GLU A 147 -6.74 68.68 18.17
C GLU A 147 -7.19 69.96 17.45
N PRO A 148 -8.39 69.97 16.85
CA PRO A 148 -8.94 71.18 16.25
C PRO A 148 -9.13 72.22 17.35
N GLN A 149 -8.46 73.35 17.22
CA GLN A 149 -8.71 74.46 18.10
C GLN A 149 -10.09 75.02 17.84
N SER A 150 -10.91 75.11 18.88
CA SER A 150 -12.20 75.78 18.79
C SER A 150 -11.96 77.26 18.48
N ARG A 151 -12.29 77.71 17.26
CA ARG A 151 -12.20 79.14 16.89
C ARG A 151 -13.30 80.01 17.53
N ASP A 152 -14.28 79.42 18.21
CA ASP A 152 -15.40 80.15 18.81
C ASP A 152 -15.36 80.22 20.33
N PHE A 153 -15.01 81.40 20.84
CA PHE A 153 -15.43 81.92 22.14
C PHE A 153 -16.87 82.51 22.06
N SER A 154 -17.80 81.83 21.38
CA SER A 154 -19.20 82.30 21.35
C SER A 154 -19.95 81.80 22.60
N LEU A 155 -20.68 82.72 23.24
CA LEU A 155 -21.51 82.49 24.44
C LEU A 155 -22.55 81.36 24.26
N THR A 156 -22.78 80.90 23.04
CA THR A 156 -23.78 79.88 22.67
C THR A 156 -23.44 78.48 23.18
N ARG A 157 -22.16 78.16 23.47
CA ARG A 157 -21.76 76.82 23.98
C ARG A 157 -21.81 76.68 25.50
N VAL A 158 -22.01 77.77 26.25
CA VAL A 158 -22.13 77.73 27.72
C VAL A 158 -23.45 77.07 28.17
N VAL A 159 -24.42 76.89 27.26
CA VAL A 159 -25.74 76.30 27.57
C VAL A 159 -25.84 74.82 27.15
N THR A 160 -24.84 74.26 26.47
CA THR A 160 -24.79 72.85 26.03
C THR A 160 -23.66 72.06 26.68
N SER A 161 -23.43 72.26 27.98
CA SER A 161 -22.53 71.44 28.79
C SER A 161 -23.21 70.13 29.21
N ALA A 162 -23.22 69.11 28.34
CA ALA A 162 -23.55 67.73 28.74
C ALA A 162 -23.09 66.63 27.75
N ALA A 163 -22.03 66.87 26.97
CA ALA A 163 -21.33 65.78 26.29
C ALA A 163 -19.87 66.17 26.06
N ASP A 164 -18.96 65.54 26.80
CA ASP A 164 -17.55 65.43 26.44
C ASP A 164 -17.46 64.68 25.10
N THR A 165 -17.64 65.38 23.98
CA THR A 165 -17.28 64.83 22.67
C THR A 165 -15.81 65.11 22.47
N GLU A 166 -14.97 64.12 22.80
CA GLU A 166 -13.54 64.17 22.50
C GLU A 166 -13.37 64.30 20.98
N THR A 167 -13.01 65.51 20.52
CA THR A 167 -12.78 65.85 19.11
C THR A 167 -11.36 65.54 18.66
N LYS A 168 -10.54 64.98 19.56
CA LYS A 168 -9.14 64.65 19.35
C LYS A 168 -9.01 63.40 18.50
N ARG A 169 -7.93 63.34 17.73
CA ARG A 169 -7.53 62.14 17.01
C ARG A 169 -6.09 61.79 17.34
N TYR A 170 -5.85 60.51 17.54
CA TYR A 170 -4.56 59.98 17.96
C TYR A 170 -3.91 59.19 16.83
N PHE A 171 -2.58 59.24 16.78
CA PHE A 171 -1.74 58.33 16.00
C PHE A 171 -0.59 57.88 16.89
N ASP A 172 -0.62 56.60 17.27
CA ASP A 172 0.38 55.95 18.10
C ASP A 172 1.29 55.08 17.23
N GLY A 173 2.60 55.12 17.45
CA GLY A 173 3.52 54.29 16.69
C GLY A 173 4.96 54.34 17.20
N TYR A 174 5.86 53.72 16.44
CA TYR A 174 7.28 53.62 16.76
C TYR A 174 8.11 54.44 15.79
N VAL A 175 9.15 55.09 16.30
CA VAL A 175 10.07 55.87 15.47
C VAL A 175 10.95 54.93 14.65
N ALA A 176 10.72 54.86 13.34
CA ALA A 176 11.53 54.05 12.42
C ALA A 176 12.82 54.75 12.00
N SER A 177 12.78 56.08 11.84
CA SER A 177 13.94 56.89 11.49
C SER A 177 13.87 58.27 12.12
N PHE A 178 15.04 58.84 12.43
CA PHE A 178 15.20 60.18 12.95
C PHE A 178 16.48 60.80 12.39
N GLY A 179 16.41 62.02 11.88
CA GLY A 179 17.54 62.69 11.23
C GLY A 179 17.59 64.18 11.55
N ARG A 180 18.80 64.70 11.75
CA ARG A 180 19.04 66.15 11.90
C ARG A 180 19.24 66.76 10.52
N VAL A 181 18.43 67.75 10.17
CA VAL A 181 18.48 68.41 8.84
C VAL A 181 19.44 69.60 8.87
N GLY A 182 19.25 70.53 9.80
CA GLY A 182 20.03 71.77 9.85
C GLY A 182 19.60 72.73 10.95
N LYS A 183 20.39 73.78 11.17
CA LYS A 183 20.08 74.85 12.12
C LYS A 183 19.23 75.90 11.42
N SER A 184 18.01 76.12 11.93
CA SER A 184 17.07 77.11 11.40
C SER A 184 16.87 78.20 12.46
N GLY A 185 17.69 79.26 12.40
CA GLY A 185 17.66 80.34 13.40
C GLY A 185 18.05 79.88 14.82
N SER A 186 17.14 80.09 15.79
CA SER A 186 17.33 79.72 17.21
C SER A 186 16.92 78.28 17.54
N VAL A 187 16.41 77.52 16.57
CA VAL A 187 16.00 76.12 16.73
C VAL A 187 16.71 75.22 15.70
N THR A 188 16.75 73.92 15.98
CA THR A 188 17.28 72.89 15.08
C THR A 188 16.13 72.12 14.46
N ARG A 189 16.21 71.87 13.15
CA ARG A 189 15.22 71.11 12.39
C ARG A 189 15.60 69.63 12.35
N TYR A 190 14.62 68.77 12.60
CA TYR A 190 14.74 67.32 12.54
C TYR A 190 13.62 66.72 11.68
N GLU A 191 13.86 65.56 11.11
CA GLU A 191 12.86 64.75 10.41
C GLU A 191 12.68 63.42 11.14
N MET A 192 11.45 62.95 11.22
CA MET A 192 11.09 61.70 11.89
C MET A 192 10.10 60.91 11.05
N SER A 193 10.31 59.59 10.95
CA SER A 193 9.29 58.66 10.41
C SER A 193 8.75 57.79 11.54
N VAL A 194 7.42 57.65 11.60
CA VAL A 194 6.71 56.83 12.59
C VAL A 194 5.94 55.73 11.86
N VAL A 195 5.99 54.51 12.39
CA VAL A 195 5.41 53.29 11.79
C VAL A 195 4.63 52.47 12.83
N PRO A 196 3.63 51.67 12.42
CA PRO A 196 2.96 50.74 13.32
C PRO A 196 3.87 49.55 13.65
N TRP A 197 3.53 48.79 14.69
CA TRP A 197 4.29 47.60 15.09
C TRP A 197 4.40 46.56 13.97
N PHE A 198 3.38 46.47 13.11
CA PHE A 198 3.36 45.52 11.99
C PHE A 198 4.52 45.74 11.00
N TRP A 199 5.09 46.96 10.94
CA TRP A 199 6.27 47.26 10.13
C TRP A 199 7.52 46.50 10.59
N PHE A 200 7.67 46.20 11.88
CA PHE A 200 8.85 45.48 12.38
C PHE A 200 8.99 44.08 11.78
N LEU A 201 7.90 43.49 11.28
CA LEU A 201 7.91 42.19 10.61
C LEU A 201 8.63 42.24 9.24
N THR A 202 8.92 43.43 8.73
CA THR A 202 9.77 43.61 7.55
C THR A 202 11.27 43.51 7.86
N ARG A 203 11.66 43.48 9.15
CA ARG A 203 13.07 43.52 9.59
C ARG A 203 13.70 42.13 9.73
N SER A 204 12.91 41.07 9.62
CA SER A 204 13.35 39.69 9.75
C SER A 204 12.80 38.84 8.61
N THR A 205 13.61 37.91 8.11
CA THR A 205 13.22 36.87 7.14
C THR A 205 13.40 35.48 7.74
N ASP A 206 12.67 34.49 7.24
CA ASP A 206 12.76 33.11 7.73
C ASP A 206 12.30 32.11 6.65
N CYS A 207 12.66 30.84 6.84
CA CYS A 207 12.13 29.70 6.10
C CYS A 207 11.40 28.77 7.07
N ARG A 208 10.10 28.59 6.88
CA ARG A 208 9.24 27.87 7.83
C ARG A 208 8.05 27.24 7.16
N ILE A 209 7.71 26.04 7.60
CA ILE A 209 6.53 25.30 7.19
C ILE A 209 5.42 25.47 8.24
N PHE A 210 4.20 25.74 7.77
CA PHE A 210 2.98 25.70 8.58
C PHE A 210 2.06 24.60 8.04
N GLN A 211 1.53 23.77 8.94
CA GLN A 211 0.72 22.61 8.57
C GLN A 211 -0.54 22.52 9.43
N ASN A 212 -1.67 22.21 8.79
CA ASN A 212 -2.96 21.97 9.43
C ASN A 212 -3.42 23.10 10.36
N GLN A 213 -3.18 24.34 9.97
CA GLN A 213 -3.52 25.55 10.74
C GLN A 213 -4.43 26.48 9.95
N THR A 214 -5.26 27.25 10.65
CA THR A 214 -6.07 28.31 10.02
C THR A 214 -5.19 29.54 9.75
N PRO A 215 -5.53 30.37 8.75
CA PRO A 215 -4.82 31.63 8.50
C PRO A 215 -4.72 32.52 9.75
N GLN A 216 -5.79 32.63 10.54
CA GLN A 216 -5.79 33.40 11.80
C GLN A 216 -4.84 32.80 12.84
N GLY A 217 -4.76 31.47 12.92
CA GLY A 217 -3.82 30.78 13.81
C GLY A 217 -2.37 31.09 13.44
N ILE A 218 -2.03 30.96 12.16
CA ILE A 218 -0.69 31.27 11.63
C ILE A 218 -0.30 32.73 11.93
N LEU A 219 -1.19 33.68 11.62
CA LEU A 219 -0.96 35.11 11.87
C LEU A 219 -0.77 35.39 13.37
N SER A 220 -1.64 34.83 14.23
CA SER A 220 -1.54 34.99 15.69
C SER A 220 -0.23 34.46 16.25
N ASP A 221 0.20 33.28 15.80
CA ASP A 221 1.44 32.64 16.23
C ASP A 221 2.65 33.50 15.85
N ILE A 222 2.70 34.00 14.61
CA ILE A 222 3.77 34.90 14.16
C ILE A 222 3.79 36.18 14.99
N PHE A 223 2.65 36.84 15.17
CA PHE A 223 2.60 38.13 15.88
C PHE A 223 3.07 37.99 17.33
N ARG A 224 2.64 36.94 18.02
CA ARG A 224 3.03 36.66 19.40
C ARG A 224 4.48 36.23 19.53
N GLU A 225 5.00 35.41 18.61
CA GLU A 225 6.42 35.04 18.55
C GLU A 225 7.31 36.27 18.37
N MET A 226 6.85 37.25 17.58
CA MET A 226 7.52 38.53 17.37
C MET A 226 7.31 39.55 18.52
N GLY A 227 6.58 39.18 19.58
CA GLY A 227 6.39 40.00 20.78
C GLY A 227 5.23 41.00 20.72
N PHE A 228 4.30 40.87 19.77
CA PHE A 228 3.18 41.78 19.59
C PHE A 228 1.84 41.14 19.96
N SER A 229 0.96 41.91 20.62
CA SER A 229 -0.36 41.45 21.08
C SER A 229 -1.51 42.38 20.69
N ASP A 230 -1.22 43.56 20.15
CA ASP A 230 -2.23 44.56 19.77
C ASP A 230 -2.78 44.29 18.36
N PHE A 231 -3.54 43.19 18.25
CA PHE A 231 -4.28 42.80 17.05
C PHE A 231 -5.65 42.23 17.39
N GLU A 232 -6.59 42.35 16.45
CA GLU A 232 -7.98 41.89 16.59
C GLU A 232 -8.45 41.22 15.30
N PHE A 233 -9.19 40.12 15.42
CA PHE A 233 -9.87 39.48 14.29
C PHE A 233 -11.38 39.78 14.33
N ALA A 234 -11.86 40.62 13.42
CA ALA A 234 -13.25 40.94 13.18
C ALA A 234 -13.82 40.12 12.01
N MET A 235 -13.79 38.79 12.15
CA MET A 235 -14.21 37.83 11.12
C MET A 235 -15.72 37.53 11.22
N GLN A 236 -16.42 37.46 10.08
CA GLN A 236 -17.80 36.98 10.02
C GLN A 236 -17.90 35.48 9.68
N GLY A 237 -16.90 34.93 9.00
CA GLY A 237 -16.82 33.50 8.66
C GLY A 237 -15.59 32.81 9.24
N GLU A 238 -15.72 31.50 9.49
CA GLU A 238 -14.56 30.65 9.78
C GLU A 238 -13.77 30.37 8.49
N ARG A 239 -12.44 30.23 8.62
CA ARG A 239 -11.55 29.85 7.52
C ARG A 239 -11.11 28.40 7.67
N PRO A 240 -11.08 27.61 6.59
CA PRO A 240 -10.58 26.24 6.66
C PRO A 240 -9.10 26.23 7.04
N LYS A 241 -8.65 25.08 7.56
CA LYS A 241 -7.24 24.85 7.81
C LYS A 241 -6.51 24.66 6.50
N LEU A 242 -5.36 25.31 6.37
CA LEU A 242 -4.42 25.07 5.29
C LEU A 242 -3.65 23.78 5.63
N GLU A 243 -3.64 22.81 4.72
CA GLU A 243 -2.89 21.56 4.90
C GLU A 243 -1.39 21.86 5.00
N TYR A 244 -0.88 22.71 4.09
CA TYR A 244 0.53 23.02 3.94
C TYR A 244 0.72 24.42 3.33
N ILE A 245 1.52 25.27 3.99
CA ILE A 245 1.95 26.57 3.43
C ILE A 245 3.35 26.90 3.97
N VAL A 246 4.21 27.42 3.09
CA VAL A 246 5.63 27.63 3.35
C VAL A 246 5.96 29.11 3.27
N MET A 247 6.53 29.65 4.33
CA MET A 247 7.32 30.88 4.29
C MET A 247 8.71 30.53 3.78
N TYR A 248 9.14 31.05 2.62
CA TYR A 248 10.43 30.71 2.03
C TYR A 248 11.18 31.97 1.60
N ASP A 249 12.33 32.23 2.24
CA ASP A 249 13.23 33.35 1.96
C ASP A 249 12.50 34.69 1.79
N GLU A 250 11.53 34.94 2.67
CA GLU A 250 10.70 36.14 2.67
C GLU A 250 10.59 36.71 4.08
N SER A 251 10.22 38.00 4.18
CA SER A 251 9.99 38.61 5.50
C SER A 251 8.69 38.11 6.12
N TYR A 252 8.60 38.15 7.45
CA TYR A 252 7.34 37.87 8.15
C TYR A 252 6.21 38.77 7.64
N TYR A 253 6.50 40.04 7.33
CA TYR A 253 5.51 40.96 6.76
C TYR A 253 5.02 40.51 5.39
N SER A 254 5.93 40.08 4.50
CA SER A 254 5.61 39.59 3.16
C SER A 254 4.73 38.34 3.25
N PHE A 255 5.13 37.39 4.11
CA PHE A 255 4.36 36.17 4.34
C PHE A 255 2.95 36.47 4.88
N CYS A 256 2.84 37.28 5.94
CA CYS A 256 1.55 37.66 6.52
C CYS A 256 0.69 38.42 5.50
N SER A 257 1.28 39.35 4.75
CA SER A 257 0.56 40.14 3.73
C SER A 257 0.03 39.27 2.61
N ARG A 258 0.85 38.40 2.00
CA ARG A 258 0.39 37.51 0.93
C ARG A 258 -0.63 36.47 1.41
N LEU A 259 -0.51 36.01 2.66
CA LEU A 259 -1.50 35.11 3.26
C LEU A 259 -2.84 35.81 3.44
N MET A 260 -2.83 37.03 3.97
CA MET A 260 -4.05 37.86 4.08
C MET A 260 -4.65 38.16 2.70
N GLU A 261 -3.82 38.49 1.70
CA GLU A 261 -4.27 38.71 0.32
C GLU A 261 -4.89 37.45 -0.31
N GLN A 262 -4.27 36.27 -0.14
CA GLN A 262 -4.79 35.00 -0.62
C GLN A 262 -6.15 34.67 0.01
N GLU A 263 -6.28 34.89 1.32
CA GLU A 263 -7.50 34.59 2.10
C GLU A 263 -8.54 35.72 2.06
N GLY A 264 -8.33 36.73 1.21
CA GLY A 264 -9.23 37.86 1.02
C GLY A 264 -9.42 38.71 2.29
N LEU A 265 -8.46 38.68 3.20
CA LEU A 265 -8.52 39.38 4.49
C LEU A 265 -8.21 40.85 4.32
N ILE A 266 -9.09 41.67 4.87
CA ILE A 266 -8.98 43.13 4.94
C ILE A 266 -8.26 43.47 6.23
N TRP A 267 -7.27 44.35 6.19
CA TRP A 267 -6.64 44.82 7.43
C TRP A 267 -6.39 46.33 7.43
N THR A 268 -6.40 46.92 8.61
CA THR A 268 -6.18 48.35 8.85
C THR A 268 -5.66 48.58 10.26
N ILE A 269 -5.14 49.77 10.54
CA ILE A 269 -4.68 50.17 11.86
C ILE A 269 -5.75 51.06 12.51
N ARG A 270 -6.30 50.61 13.64
CA ARG A 270 -7.20 51.40 14.47
C ARG A 270 -6.39 52.10 15.56
N TYR A 271 -6.37 53.42 15.54
CA TYR A 271 -5.70 54.22 16.55
C TYR A 271 -6.63 54.55 17.72
N GLU A 272 -6.15 54.28 18.92
CA GLU A 272 -6.73 54.66 20.20
C GLU A 272 -5.77 55.62 20.92
N LYS A 273 -6.20 56.19 22.05
CA LYS A 273 -5.44 57.21 22.77
C LYS A 273 -4.00 56.79 23.08
N ASP A 274 -3.81 55.58 23.59
CA ASP A 274 -2.50 55.11 24.06
C ASP A 274 -2.06 53.82 23.38
N LYS A 275 -2.66 53.47 22.22
CA LYS A 275 -2.28 52.31 21.40
C LYS A 275 -2.83 52.33 19.99
N HIS A 276 -2.23 51.52 19.13
CA HIS A 276 -2.75 51.19 17.81
C HIS A 276 -2.96 49.68 17.70
N ILE A 277 -4.06 49.26 17.08
CA ILE A 277 -4.46 47.86 16.95
C ILE A 277 -4.50 47.52 15.46
N LEU A 278 -3.86 46.41 15.08
CA LEU A 278 -4.03 45.82 13.75
C LEU A 278 -5.37 45.06 13.72
N VAL A 279 -6.35 45.60 13.01
CA VAL A 279 -7.68 44.98 12.88
C VAL A 279 -7.74 44.23 11.57
N ILE A 280 -8.09 42.94 11.61
CA ILE A 280 -8.14 42.04 10.46
C ILE A 280 -9.56 41.48 10.35
N GLY A 281 -10.19 41.56 9.19
CA GLY A 281 -11.53 41.04 8.93
C GLY A 281 -11.68 40.46 7.53
N ASP A 282 -12.84 39.90 7.21
CA ASP A 282 -13.14 39.24 5.93
C ASP A 282 -14.26 39.91 5.13
N THR A 283 -14.86 40.98 5.67
CA THR A 283 -15.95 41.73 5.05
C THR A 283 -15.84 43.21 5.35
N ASN A 284 -16.61 44.03 4.64
CA ASN A 284 -16.70 45.48 4.89
C ASN A 284 -17.20 45.83 6.31
N ALA A 285 -17.64 44.85 7.12
CA ALA A 285 -17.99 45.06 8.52
C ALA A 285 -16.79 45.51 9.38
N VAL A 286 -15.55 45.36 8.90
CA VAL A 286 -14.37 45.90 9.58
C VAL A 286 -14.38 47.44 9.65
N PHE A 287 -15.07 48.10 8.71
CA PHE A 287 -15.18 49.56 8.65
C PHE A 287 -16.33 50.05 9.53
N GLN A 288 -16.00 50.63 10.68
CA GLN A 288 -16.99 51.09 11.66
C GLN A 288 -17.38 52.55 11.43
N PRO A 289 -18.61 52.99 11.76
CA PRO A 289 -18.98 54.40 11.69
C PRO A 289 -17.99 55.26 12.48
N ILE A 290 -17.43 56.29 11.85
CA ILE A 290 -16.41 57.14 12.50
C ILE A 290 -17.07 57.88 13.68
N PRO A 291 -16.54 57.76 14.90
CA PRO A 291 -17.04 58.50 16.05
C PRO A 291 -17.05 60.00 15.76
N ASN A 292 -18.17 60.67 16.07
CA ASN A 292 -18.37 62.11 15.87
C ASN A 292 -18.24 62.60 14.41
N LEU A 293 -18.16 61.69 13.42
CA LEU A 293 -18.04 62.01 11.99
C LEU A 293 -18.84 61.01 11.12
N LYS A 294 -20.04 60.65 11.59
CA LYS A 294 -20.92 59.68 10.88
C LYS A 294 -21.38 60.20 9.52
N THR A 295 -21.60 61.50 9.41
CA THR A 295 -22.01 62.18 8.18
C THR A 295 -21.01 63.27 7.85
N ILE A 296 -20.63 63.42 6.58
CA ILE A 296 -19.70 64.46 6.14
C ILE A 296 -20.34 65.26 5.00
N PRO A 297 -20.56 66.59 5.18
CA PRO A 297 -21.15 67.42 4.14
C PRO A 297 -20.14 67.71 3.03
N TYR A 298 -20.62 67.72 1.78
CA TYR A 298 -19.90 68.30 0.64
C TYR A 298 -20.28 69.77 0.49
N GLU A 299 -19.27 70.64 0.41
CA GLU A 299 -19.44 72.09 0.22
C GLU A 299 -18.38 72.59 -0.77
N ALA A 300 -18.77 73.00 -1.98
CA ALA A 300 -17.84 73.45 -3.01
C ALA A 300 -17.24 74.86 -2.76
N ASN A 301 -17.26 75.34 -1.51
CA ASN A 301 -16.86 76.68 -1.10
C ASN A 301 -16.17 76.64 0.28
N SER A 302 -15.81 77.81 0.83
CA SER A 302 -15.08 77.91 2.10
C SER A 302 -15.83 77.35 3.33
N ALA A 303 -17.15 77.12 3.24
CA ALA A 303 -17.94 76.48 4.28
C ALA A 303 -17.48 75.03 4.57
N ALA A 304 -16.81 74.36 3.64
CA ALA A 304 -16.21 73.05 3.87
C ALA A 304 -15.23 73.07 5.04
N SER A 305 -14.43 74.14 5.18
CA SER A 305 -13.48 74.25 6.30
C SER A 305 -14.17 74.55 7.62
N GLU A 306 -15.29 75.27 7.62
CA GLU A 306 -16.03 75.64 8.83
C GLU A 306 -16.82 74.45 9.38
N GLN A 307 -17.35 73.60 8.49
CA GLN A 307 -18.17 72.44 8.83
C GLN A 307 -17.38 71.12 8.92
N ASN A 308 -16.05 71.16 8.80
CA ASN A 308 -15.21 69.96 8.76
C ASN A 308 -15.61 69.01 7.61
N GLY A 309 -16.03 69.58 6.47
CA GLY A 309 -16.60 68.89 5.32
C GLY A 309 -15.60 68.59 4.18
N ILE A 310 -16.15 68.08 3.08
CA ILE A 310 -15.46 67.74 1.83
C ILE A 310 -15.58 68.94 0.88
N ASP A 311 -14.46 69.40 0.31
CA ASP A 311 -14.44 70.50 -0.66
C ASP A 311 -14.27 70.04 -2.11
N ARG A 312 -13.77 68.82 -2.31
CA ARG A 312 -13.58 68.18 -3.61
C ARG A 312 -14.07 66.74 -3.58
N TRP A 313 -14.83 66.37 -4.61
CA TRP A 313 -15.35 65.02 -4.79
C TRP A 313 -15.32 64.62 -6.26
N ASP A 314 -14.52 63.61 -6.59
CA ASP A 314 -14.34 63.07 -7.93
C ASP A 314 -14.78 61.61 -7.97
N GLU A 315 -15.69 61.27 -8.89
CA GLU A 315 -16.09 59.91 -9.18
C GLU A 315 -15.38 59.41 -10.44
N ALA A 316 -14.78 58.22 -10.38
CA ALA A 316 -14.10 57.61 -11.51
C ALA A 316 -14.51 56.14 -11.71
N PHE A 317 -14.75 55.78 -12.97
CA PHE A 317 -14.97 54.41 -13.41
C PHE A 317 -13.84 53.93 -14.32
N SER A 318 -13.40 52.69 -14.12
CA SER A 318 -12.38 52.03 -14.93
C SER A 318 -12.90 50.73 -15.51
N PHE A 319 -12.55 50.44 -16.76
CA PHE A 319 -12.87 49.15 -17.39
C PHE A 319 -12.02 48.04 -16.76
N ARG A 320 -12.65 46.93 -16.37
CA ARG A 320 -12.03 45.75 -15.74
C ARG A 320 -12.45 44.46 -16.48
N VAL A 321 -12.04 43.31 -15.97
CA VAL A 321 -12.43 42.01 -16.53
C VAL A 321 -13.85 41.61 -16.09
N GLY A 322 -14.55 40.85 -16.94
CA GLY A 322 -15.89 40.37 -16.66
C GLY A 322 -15.95 38.99 -16.01
N LYS A 323 -14.84 38.24 -16.00
CA LYS A 323 -14.75 36.91 -15.39
C LYS A 323 -13.34 36.58 -14.92
N ILE A 324 -13.25 35.91 -13.77
CA ILE A 324 -12.04 35.25 -13.29
C ILE A 324 -12.19 33.75 -13.51
N THR A 325 -11.17 33.14 -14.11
CA THR A 325 -11.14 31.69 -14.33
C THR A 325 -9.86 31.09 -13.79
N TYR A 326 -9.99 30.13 -12.88
CA TYR A 326 -8.88 29.38 -12.34
C TYR A 326 -8.93 27.92 -12.77
N ARG A 327 -7.74 27.36 -13.03
CA ARG A 327 -7.55 25.95 -13.28
C ARG A 327 -6.37 25.41 -12.48
N ASP A 328 -6.51 24.22 -11.94
CA ASP A 328 -5.48 23.53 -11.15
C ASP A 328 -5.56 22.00 -11.41
N PHE A 329 -4.69 21.22 -10.77
CA PHE A 329 -4.63 19.76 -10.88
C PHE A 329 -4.44 19.10 -9.51
N ASN A 330 -5.48 18.42 -9.02
CA ASN A 330 -5.38 17.56 -7.84
C ASN A 330 -5.12 16.11 -8.25
N TYR A 331 -3.94 15.59 -7.90
CA TYR A 331 -3.56 14.22 -8.23
C TYR A 331 -4.33 13.13 -7.48
N ASN A 332 -4.96 13.45 -6.34
CA ASN A 332 -5.85 12.51 -5.64
C ASN A 332 -7.18 12.35 -6.38
N GLN A 333 -7.60 13.35 -7.17
CA GLN A 333 -8.82 13.34 -7.97
C GLN A 333 -8.55 13.90 -9.39
N PRO A 334 -7.72 13.24 -10.21
CA PRO A 334 -7.17 13.83 -11.44
C PRO A 334 -8.21 14.08 -12.54
N SER A 335 -9.39 13.44 -12.45
CA SER A 335 -10.53 13.65 -13.36
C SER A 335 -11.53 14.66 -12.84
N SER A 336 -11.30 15.27 -11.67
CA SER A 336 -12.24 16.20 -11.06
C SER A 336 -12.38 17.47 -11.89
N GLN A 337 -13.61 17.76 -12.31
CA GLN A 337 -13.94 19.03 -12.97
C GLN A 337 -13.93 20.20 -11.97
N LEU A 338 -13.93 19.92 -10.66
CA LEU A 338 -13.93 20.94 -9.60
C LEU A 338 -12.62 21.74 -9.53
N MET A 339 -11.58 21.29 -10.24
CA MET A 339 -10.34 22.06 -10.40
C MET A 339 -10.43 23.10 -11.51
N HIS A 340 -11.61 23.35 -12.07
CA HIS A 340 -11.92 24.41 -13.02
C HIS A 340 -13.05 25.28 -12.45
N VAL A 341 -12.76 26.56 -12.22
CA VAL A 341 -13.65 27.49 -11.55
C VAL A 341 -13.80 28.74 -12.40
N GLU A 342 -15.02 29.22 -12.54
CA GLU A 342 -15.35 30.45 -13.25
C GLU A 342 -16.25 31.34 -12.38
N VAL A 343 -15.82 32.59 -12.17
CA VAL A 343 -16.59 33.58 -11.39
C VAL A 343 -16.77 34.84 -12.23
N PRO A 344 -17.99 35.12 -12.72
CA PRO A 344 -18.29 36.35 -13.44
C PRO A 344 -18.44 37.55 -12.48
N THR A 345 -18.30 38.76 -13.02
CA THR A 345 -18.66 39.99 -12.31
C THR A 345 -20.15 40.04 -11.97
N VAL A 346 -20.47 40.56 -10.79
CA VAL A 346 -21.83 40.81 -10.30
C VAL A 346 -22.17 42.30 -10.44
N ASN A 347 -21.20 43.19 -10.23
CA ASN A 347 -21.44 44.64 -10.13
C ASN A 347 -21.22 45.39 -11.45
N LEU A 348 -20.39 44.88 -12.36
CA LEU A 348 -19.99 45.62 -13.57
C LEU A 348 -20.90 45.28 -14.77
N LYS A 349 -21.42 46.33 -15.42
CA LYS A 349 -22.39 46.20 -16.53
C LYS A 349 -21.89 46.95 -17.75
N HIS A 350 -21.43 46.22 -18.76
CA HIS A 350 -21.08 46.78 -20.08
C HIS A 350 -21.10 45.66 -21.15
N PRO A 351 -21.57 45.89 -22.39
CA PRO A 351 -21.62 44.83 -23.42
C PRO A 351 -20.27 44.14 -23.66
N ASN A 352 -19.18 44.92 -23.73
CA ASN A 352 -17.84 44.38 -23.94
C ASN A 352 -17.24 43.69 -22.71
N ILE A 353 -17.83 43.80 -21.51
CA ILE A 353 -17.24 43.19 -20.31
C ILE A 353 -17.47 41.68 -20.29
N GLN A 354 -18.60 41.22 -20.85
CA GLN A 354 -19.00 39.80 -20.85
C GLN A 354 -18.03 38.91 -21.63
N THR A 355 -17.22 39.47 -22.52
CA THR A 355 -16.22 38.75 -23.33
C THR A 355 -14.81 38.84 -22.76
N THR A 356 -14.61 39.53 -21.64
CA THR A 356 -13.27 39.70 -21.04
C THR A 356 -13.06 38.77 -19.87
N GLU A 357 -11.88 38.15 -19.82
CA GLU A 357 -11.55 37.11 -18.85
C GLU A 357 -10.10 37.25 -18.37
N ARG A 358 -9.86 36.99 -17.09
CA ARG A 358 -8.54 36.69 -16.56
C ARG A 358 -8.47 35.19 -16.23
N TYR A 359 -7.81 34.44 -17.11
CA TYR A 359 -7.52 33.02 -16.92
C TYR A 359 -6.16 32.82 -16.25
N GLN A 360 -6.10 31.97 -15.22
CA GLN A 360 -4.83 31.61 -14.58
C GLN A 360 -4.80 30.12 -14.22
N PHE A 361 -3.74 29.42 -14.65
CA PHE A 361 -3.41 28.09 -14.17
C PHE A 361 -2.55 28.21 -12.91
N HIS A 362 -3.07 27.77 -11.77
CA HIS A 362 -2.43 27.94 -10.46
C HIS A 362 -2.20 26.59 -9.78
N SER A 363 -1.45 26.62 -8.68
CA SER A 363 -1.29 25.54 -7.70
C SER A 363 -1.71 26.08 -6.32
N LEU A 364 -2.89 26.69 -6.23
CA LEU A 364 -3.30 27.44 -5.04
C LEU A 364 -4.28 26.67 -4.15
N TYR A 365 -4.90 25.62 -4.68
CA TYR A 365 -5.94 24.89 -3.95
C TYR A 365 -6.01 23.43 -4.39
N ASP A 366 -6.30 22.56 -3.43
CA ASP A 366 -6.55 21.14 -3.68
C ASP A 366 -8.05 20.79 -3.72
N HIS A 367 -8.93 21.75 -3.37
CA HIS A 367 -10.38 21.58 -3.33
C HIS A 367 -11.09 22.67 -4.13
N GLY A 368 -12.15 22.28 -4.86
CA GLY A 368 -12.90 23.23 -5.71
C GLY A 368 -13.52 24.41 -4.95
N ASP A 369 -13.95 24.19 -3.70
CA ASP A 369 -14.53 25.25 -2.86
C ASP A 369 -13.52 26.35 -2.52
N ASP A 370 -12.24 26.01 -2.36
CA ASP A 370 -11.16 26.96 -2.16
C ASP A 370 -10.90 27.75 -3.45
N GLY A 371 -10.86 27.05 -4.60
CA GLY A 371 -10.76 27.69 -5.92
C GLY A 371 -11.88 28.69 -6.19
N GLN A 372 -13.13 28.32 -5.90
CA GLN A 372 -14.30 29.18 -5.98
C GLN A 372 -14.17 30.42 -5.09
N ARG A 373 -13.71 30.22 -3.85
CA ARG A 373 -13.51 31.30 -2.88
C ARG A 373 -12.43 32.28 -3.35
N TYR A 374 -11.28 31.80 -3.79
CA TYR A 374 -10.19 32.67 -4.28
C TYR A 374 -10.55 33.39 -5.59
N ALA A 375 -11.28 32.75 -6.50
CA ALA A 375 -11.77 33.39 -7.72
C ALA A 375 -12.79 34.49 -7.41
N CYS A 376 -13.66 34.27 -6.41
CA CYS A 376 -14.58 35.27 -5.89
C CYS A 376 -13.81 36.47 -5.33
N TYR A 377 -12.81 36.26 -4.48
CA TYR A 377 -12.02 37.36 -3.92
C TYR A 377 -11.29 38.16 -4.99
N ALA A 378 -10.74 37.47 -6.00
CA ALA A 378 -10.09 38.13 -7.12
C ALA A 378 -11.08 38.94 -7.98
N MET A 379 -12.33 38.48 -8.14
CA MET A 379 -13.38 39.23 -8.83
C MET A 379 -13.85 40.44 -8.00
N GLU A 380 -14.09 40.27 -6.70
CA GLU A 380 -14.42 41.37 -5.79
C GLU A 380 -13.32 42.46 -5.78
N ALA A 381 -12.04 42.06 -5.83
CA ALA A 381 -10.92 43.01 -5.94
C ALA A 381 -10.92 43.78 -7.28
N GLU A 382 -11.27 43.14 -8.39
CA GLU A 382 -11.47 43.82 -9.68
C GLU A 382 -12.62 44.82 -9.63
N GLU A 383 -13.75 44.45 -9.01
CA GLU A 383 -14.93 45.33 -8.87
C GLU A 383 -14.64 46.54 -7.98
N ALA A 384 -13.93 46.35 -6.87
CA ALA A 384 -13.50 47.44 -5.98
C ALA A 384 -12.49 48.41 -6.63
N LEU A 385 -11.87 48.03 -7.75
CA LEU A 385 -11.02 48.90 -8.56
C LEU A 385 -11.77 49.59 -9.69
N ALA A 386 -12.88 49.00 -10.14
CA ALA A 386 -13.66 49.53 -11.24
C ALA A 386 -14.35 50.85 -10.90
N HIS A 387 -14.75 51.03 -9.64
CA HIS A 387 -15.52 52.20 -9.22
C HIS A 387 -14.94 52.81 -7.95
N ARG A 388 -14.30 53.98 -8.07
CA ARG A 388 -13.62 54.64 -6.96
C ARG A 388 -13.97 56.12 -6.89
N PHE A 389 -13.99 56.62 -5.66
CA PHE A 389 -14.21 58.03 -5.37
C PHE A 389 -12.94 58.59 -4.75
N ASN A 390 -12.48 59.72 -5.28
CA ASN A 390 -11.37 60.47 -4.70
C ASN A 390 -11.92 61.78 -4.18
N GLY A 391 -11.48 62.22 -3.00
CA GLY A 391 -11.94 63.46 -2.43
C GLY A 391 -10.85 64.18 -1.66
N ALA A 392 -11.16 65.43 -1.29
CA ALA A 392 -10.34 66.25 -0.42
C ALA A 392 -11.23 67.06 0.53
N GLY A 393 -10.67 67.54 1.64
CA GLY A 393 -11.39 68.39 2.56
C GLY A 393 -10.70 68.56 3.91
N HIS A 394 -11.52 68.85 4.92
CA HIS A 394 -11.03 69.28 6.23
C HIS A 394 -11.36 68.33 7.36
N ALA A 395 -12.13 67.27 7.09
CA ALA A 395 -12.58 66.26 8.05
C ALA A 395 -11.44 65.51 8.77
N HIS A 396 -10.95 66.06 9.89
CA HIS A 396 -9.77 65.55 10.60
C HIS A 396 -9.95 64.18 11.25
N GLY A 397 -11.19 63.74 11.47
CA GLY A 397 -11.53 62.41 12.03
C GLY A 397 -11.47 61.24 11.04
N MET A 398 -11.29 61.49 9.73
CA MET A 398 -11.33 60.45 8.68
C MET A 398 -10.25 59.37 8.84
N THR A 399 -10.60 58.11 9.09
CA THR A 399 -9.65 56.98 9.23
C THR A 399 -10.00 55.82 8.31
N THR A 400 -9.01 55.00 7.92
CA THR A 400 -9.21 53.79 7.11
C THR A 400 -9.88 52.65 7.88
N SER A 401 -10.05 52.74 9.20
CA SER A 401 -10.94 51.84 9.95
C SER A 401 -12.41 52.30 9.92
N GLY A 402 -12.70 53.37 9.17
CA GLY A 402 -13.91 54.16 9.28
C GLY A 402 -14.82 54.12 8.05
N ARG A 403 -16.12 54.30 8.29
CA ARG A 403 -17.12 54.64 7.27
C ARG A 403 -17.89 55.91 7.61
N PHE A 404 -18.35 56.62 6.58
CA PHE A 404 -19.16 57.84 6.70
C PHE A 404 -20.27 57.90 5.65
N THR A 405 -21.33 58.65 5.92
CA THR A 405 -22.39 58.98 4.95
C THR A 405 -22.09 60.32 4.28
N LEU A 406 -22.02 60.35 2.95
CA LEU A 406 -21.91 61.60 2.19
C LEU A 406 -23.23 62.36 2.23
N VAL A 407 -23.23 63.64 2.62
CA VAL A 407 -24.44 64.49 2.62
C VAL A 407 -24.18 65.82 1.91
N ASN A 408 -25.24 66.54 1.56
CA ASN A 408 -25.19 67.85 0.87
C ASN A 408 -24.53 67.86 -0.54
N HIS A 409 -24.38 66.70 -1.19
CA HIS A 409 -23.85 66.65 -2.57
C HIS A 409 -24.99 66.67 -3.61
N GLY A 410 -25.50 67.86 -3.92
CA GLY A 410 -26.73 68.05 -4.73
C GLY A 410 -26.75 67.43 -6.13
N THR A 411 -25.61 67.08 -6.72
CA THR A 411 -25.49 66.48 -8.06
C THR A 411 -25.08 65.01 -8.09
N SER A 412 -24.71 64.42 -6.95
CA SER A 412 -24.21 63.03 -6.91
C SER A 412 -25.35 62.06 -6.66
N ALA A 413 -25.42 60.98 -7.45
CA ALA A 413 -26.33 59.86 -7.21
C ALA A 413 -26.03 59.11 -5.89
N TYR A 414 -24.88 59.38 -5.28
CA TYR A 414 -24.41 58.80 -4.04
C TYR A 414 -24.61 59.71 -2.81
N ASN A 415 -25.35 60.81 -2.94
CA ASN A 415 -25.77 61.57 -1.76
C ASN A 415 -26.64 60.70 -0.84
N ASN A 416 -26.41 60.79 0.47
CA ASN A 416 -26.96 59.93 1.53
C ASN A 416 -26.58 58.43 1.41
N LYS A 417 -25.43 58.12 0.78
CA LYS A 417 -24.86 56.77 0.76
C LYS A 417 -23.64 56.68 1.68
N ASP A 418 -23.39 55.47 2.16
CA ASP A 418 -22.28 55.15 3.05
C ASP A 418 -21.05 54.74 2.26
N PHE A 419 -19.90 55.24 2.69
CA PHE A 419 -18.60 55.04 2.07
C PHE A 419 -17.59 54.53 3.08
N VAL A 420 -16.78 53.56 2.68
CA VAL A 420 -15.59 53.11 3.41
C VAL A 420 -14.37 53.86 2.91
N ILE A 421 -13.48 54.25 3.81
CA ILE A 421 -12.25 54.96 3.46
C ILE A 421 -11.14 53.93 3.21
N LEU A 422 -10.68 53.82 1.97
CA LEU A 422 -9.61 52.89 1.59
C LEU A 422 -8.22 53.50 1.78
N ARG A 423 -8.12 54.83 1.67
CA ARG A 423 -6.91 55.61 1.91
C ARG A 423 -7.29 56.99 2.42
N VAL A 424 -6.53 57.53 3.36
CA VAL A 424 -6.58 58.93 3.72
C VAL A 424 -5.17 59.45 4.01
N ARG A 425 -4.84 60.59 3.41
CA ARG A 425 -3.60 61.32 3.63
C ARG A 425 -3.91 62.61 4.36
N HIS A 426 -3.48 62.71 5.61
CA HIS A 426 -3.54 63.90 6.44
C HIS A 426 -2.35 64.80 6.16
N GLN A 427 -2.60 66.08 5.95
CA GLN A 427 -1.59 67.11 5.79
C GLN A 427 -1.84 68.22 6.80
N VAL A 428 -0.88 68.43 7.69
CA VAL A 428 -1.06 69.30 8.86
C VAL A 428 0.17 70.17 9.04
N ALA A 429 -0.02 71.44 9.38
CA ALA A 429 1.07 72.36 9.68
C ALA A 429 0.73 73.25 10.87
N ASN A 430 1.72 73.50 11.72
CA ASN A 430 1.63 74.45 12.83
C ASN A 430 2.36 75.75 12.48
N ASP A 431 1.70 76.89 12.70
CA ASP A 431 2.34 78.20 12.58
C ASP A 431 2.95 78.66 13.91
N TYR A 432 4.28 78.70 13.97
CA TYR A 432 5.05 79.21 15.11
C TYR A 432 5.42 80.70 14.99
N THR A 433 5.04 81.38 13.90
CA THR A 433 5.40 82.79 13.59
C THR A 433 4.41 83.84 14.12
N ARG A 434 3.34 83.42 14.81
CA ARG A 434 2.23 84.27 15.29
C ARG A 434 1.49 85.06 14.19
N GLN A 435 1.66 84.69 12.92
CA GLN A 435 0.80 85.17 11.84
C GLN A 435 -0.34 84.17 11.62
N THR A 436 -1.53 84.64 11.26
CA THR A 436 -2.70 83.77 11.06
C THR A 436 -2.56 82.99 9.75
N SER A 437 -2.01 81.78 9.82
CA SER A 437 -2.03 80.81 8.72
C SER A 437 -3.46 80.51 8.27
N LYS A 438 -3.68 80.43 6.95
CA LYS A 438 -5.03 80.37 6.36
C LYS A 438 -5.81 79.11 6.78
N LEU A 439 -5.22 77.91 6.83
CA LEU A 439 -5.83 76.69 7.40
C LEU A 439 -4.76 75.68 7.88
N PRO A 440 -4.84 75.15 9.12
CA PRO A 440 -3.81 74.28 9.70
C PRO A 440 -3.86 72.81 9.21
N TYR A 441 -4.95 72.41 8.58
CA TYR A 441 -5.22 71.01 8.23
C TYR A 441 -5.97 70.86 6.90
N HIS A 442 -5.61 69.84 6.14
CA HIS A 442 -6.29 69.37 4.95
C HIS A 442 -6.05 67.86 4.76
N ASN A 443 -6.97 67.15 4.12
CA ASN A 443 -6.75 65.76 3.71
C ASN A 443 -7.16 65.49 2.27
N THR A 444 -6.63 64.38 1.76
CA THR A 444 -7.10 63.75 0.52
C THR A 444 -7.38 62.29 0.80
N PHE A 445 -8.44 61.73 0.24
CA PHE A 445 -8.86 60.37 0.52
C PHE A 445 -9.38 59.65 -0.72
N THR A 446 -9.37 58.32 -0.66
CA THR A 446 -10.04 57.45 -1.63
C THR A 446 -11.04 56.59 -0.87
N CYS A 447 -12.28 56.52 -1.37
CA CYS A 447 -13.33 55.74 -0.76
C CYS A 447 -14.10 54.87 -1.77
N LEU A 448 -14.82 53.90 -1.22
CA LEU A 448 -15.64 52.93 -1.94
C LEU A 448 -17.04 52.90 -1.31
N PRO A 449 -18.13 52.81 -2.09
CA PRO A 449 -19.46 52.56 -1.54
C PRO A 449 -19.48 51.29 -0.67
N ILE A 450 -20.15 51.32 0.48
CA ILE A 450 -20.15 50.21 1.44
C ILE A 450 -20.72 48.90 0.87
N ASP A 451 -21.60 49.00 -0.13
CA ASP A 451 -22.29 47.89 -0.81
C ASP A 451 -21.43 47.16 -1.84
N ILE A 452 -20.30 47.75 -2.26
CA ILE A 452 -19.29 47.06 -3.06
C ILE A 452 -18.33 46.35 -2.11
N SER A 453 -18.29 45.01 -2.17
CA SER A 453 -17.35 44.20 -1.41
C SER A 453 -15.91 44.64 -1.69
N PHE A 454 -15.18 45.04 -0.65
CA PHE A 454 -13.75 45.27 -0.77
C PHE A 454 -12.97 43.97 -0.55
N ARG A 455 -12.04 43.68 -1.45
CA ARG A 455 -10.98 42.67 -1.27
C ARG A 455 -9.64 43.26 -1.65
N PRO A 456 -8.56 42.88 -0.95
CA PRO A 456 -7.23 43.27 -1.36
C PRO A 456 -6.86 42.66 -2.71
N GLU A 457 -6.14 43.43 -3.51
CA GLU A 457 -5.40 42.87 -4.63
C GLU A 457 -4.26 41.99 -4.13
N ARG A 458 -3.93 40.94 -4.87
CA ARG A 458 -2.74 40.12 -4.64
C ARG A 458 -1.50 40.83 -5.18
N ARG A 459 -0.91 41.69 -4.35
CA ARG A 459 0.23 42.55 -4.70
C ARG A 459 1.55 42.01 -4.15
N THR A 460 1.50 41.31 -3.01
CA THR A 460 2.69 40.76 -2.39
C THR A 460 3.14 39.52 -3.17
N PRO A 461 4.36 39.52 -3.75
CA PRO A 461 4.84 38.39 -4.54
C PRO A 461 4.91 37.12 -3.70
N LYS A 462 4.43 36.00 -4.24
CA LYS A 462 4.67 34.67 -3.65
C LYS A 462 6.13 34.27 -3.93
N PRO A 463 6.88 33.73 -2.94
CA PRO A 463 8.22 33.23 -3.19
C PRO A 463 8.22 32.11 -4.26
N HIS A 464 9.33 32.01 -5.00
CA HIS A 464 9.47 31.08 -6.13
C HIS A 464 10.77 30.28 -6.04
N MET A 465 10.65 28.96 -6.04
CA MET A 465 11.74 27.98 -6.06
C MET A 465 12.29 27.83 -7.48
N GLN A 466 13.45 28.43 -7.73
CA GLN A 466 14.08 28.46 -9.07
C GLN A 466 14.58 27.08 -9.57
N GLY A 467 14.73 26.10 -8.68
CA GLY A 467 15.29 24.80 -9.04
C GLY A 467 15.05 23.75 -7.96
N THR A 468 15.73 22.61 -8.10
CA THR A 468 15.61 21.50 -7.15
C THR A 468 16.33 21.78 -5.84
N GLN A 469 15.79 21.30 -4.74
CA GLN A 469 16.42 21.32 -3.42
C GLN A 469 16.68 19.90 -2.92
N SER A 470 17.75 19.70 -2.16
CA SER A 470 17.93 18.46 -1.40
C SER A 470 17.02 18.45 -0.17
N ALA A 471 16.46 17.29 0.13
CA ALA A 471 15.74 17.01 1.36
C ALA A 471 16.07 15.60 1.86
N ILE A 472 15.90 15.38 3.16
CA ILE A 472 16.08 14.07 3.79
C ILE A 472 14.73 13.42 4.00
N VAL A 473 14.59 12.15 3.66
CA VAL A 473 13.37 11.39 3.94
C VAL A 473 13.30 11.12 5.44
N VAL A 474 12.15 11.40 6.07
CA VAL A 474 11.96 11.30 7.52
C VAL A 474 10.70 10.51 7.86
N GLY A 475 10.63 10.02 9.09
CA GLY A 475 9.50 9.23 9.58
C GLY A 475 9.65 8.89 11.05
N PRO A 476 8.68 8.14 11.61
CA PRO A 476 8.65 7.81 13.03
C PRO A 476 9.93 7.09 13.49
N LYS A 477 10.35 7.36 14.73
CA LYS A 477 11.52 6.72 15.33
C LYS A 477 11.39 5.20 15.33
N GLY A 478 12.46 4.51 14.88
CA GLY A 478 12.52 3.05 14.82
C GLY A 478 11.97 2.43 13.53
N GLU A 479 11.42 3.26 12.63
CA GLU A 479 11.07 2.83 11.28
C GLU A 479 12.22 3.09 10.29
N GLU A 480 12.30 2.27 9.23
CA GLU A 480 13.20 2.50 8.10
C GLU A 480 12.45 3.04 6.87
N ILE A 481 11.13 2.82 6.81
CA ILE A 481 10.28 3.17 5.67
C ILE A 481 9.03 3.84 6.22
N HIS A 482 8.72 5.06 5.74
CA HIS A 482 7.49 5.76 6.09
C HIS A 482 6.84 6.31 4.81
N THR A 483 5.78 5.63 4.38
CA THR A 483 5.07 5.90 3.13
C THR A 483 3.59 5.57 3.26
N ASP A 484 2.76 6.26 2.51
CA ASP A 484 1.34 5.95 2.31
C ASP A 484 1.06 5.23 0.97
N GLY A 485 2.11 4.64 0.39
CA GLY A 485 2.06 3.82 -0.82
C GLY A 485 2.95 4.34 -1.94
N SER A 486 3.04 5.66 -2.11
CA SER A 486 3.90 6.28 -3.14
C SER A 486 4.47 7.66 -2.79
N ARG A 487 4.09 8.19 -1.61
CA ARG A 487 4.59 9.47 -1.09
C ARG A 487 5.45 9.22 0.14
N VAL A 488 6.30 10.18 0.45
CA VAL A 488 7.17 10.17 1.65
C VAL A 488 7.05 11.49 2.39
N LYS A 489 7.49 11.50 3.64
CA LYS A 489 7.66 12.73 4.44
C LYS A 489 9.11 13.17 4.34
N LEU A 490 9.33 14.47 4.28
CA LEU A 490 10.63 15.07 4.04
C LEU A 490 10.97 16.08 5.14
N HIS A 491 12.26 16.22 5.37
CA HIS A 491 12.85 17.34 6.08
C HIS A 491 13.69 18.14 5.09
N PHE A 492 13.30 19.39 4.86
CA PHE A 492 14.07 20.31 4.05
C PHE A 492 15.22 20.88 4.89
N LEU A 493 16.41 20.99 4.29
CA LEU A 493 17.62 21.41 5.01
C LEU A 493 17.56 22.85 5.57
N TRP A 494 16.65 23.68 5.05
CA TRP A 494 16.40 25.03 5.53
C TRP A 494 15.35 25.10 6.65
N ASP A 495 14.62 24.01 6.94
CA ASP A 495 13.64 23.98 8.02
C ASP A 495 14.33 23.78 9.38
N ARG A 496 14.48 24.87 10.11
CA ARG A 496 15.13 24.89 11.43
C ARG A 496 14.25 24.37 12.57
N ARG A 497 12.95 24.17 12.32
CA ARG A 497 11.95 23.76 13.33
C ARG A 497 11.50 22.31 13.17
N GLY A 498 11.96 21.63 12.13
CA GLY A 498 11.71 20.20 11.89
C GLY A 498 12.25 19.32 13.01
N LYS A 499 11.54 18.23 13.29
CA LYS A 499 11.85 17.25 14.35
C LYS A 499 12.45 15.96 13.79
N LEU A 500 12.49 15.79 12.47
CA LEU A 500 12.94 14.59 11.78
C LEU A 500 12.10 13.33 12.11
N ASP A 501 10.89 13.51 12.63
CA ASP A 501 10.02 12.42 13.10
C ASP A 501 8.89 12.05 12.12
N GLY A 502 8.88 12.68 10.94
CA GLY A 502 7.82 12.52 9.93
C GLY A 502 6.70 13.57 10.01
N SER A 503 6.73 14.49 10.98
CA SER A 503 5.76 15.60 11.06
C SER A 503 6.18 16.86 10.29
N ASP A 504 7.42 16.93 9.81
CA ASP A 504 8.07 18.13 9.26
C ASP A 504 7.45 18.64 7.95
N SER A 505 6.89 17.77 7.10
CA SER A 505 6.29 18.15 5.81
C SER A 505 4.92 17.51 5.59
N MET A 506 4.20 17.95 4.55
CA MET A 506 3.09 17.18 3.98
C MET A 506 3.59 15.88 3.31
N TRP A 507 2.67 15.02 2.85
CA TRP A 507 3.04 13.87 2.02
C TRP A 507 3.49 14.32 0.62
N VAL A 508 4.75 14.05 0.28
CA VAL A 508 5.37 14.48 -0.97
C VAL A 508 5.43 13.32 -1.96
N ARG A 509 4.89 13.51 -3.17
CA ARG A 509 4.91 12.50 -4.23
C ARG A 509 6.32 12.19 -4.68
N VAL A 510 6.56 10.93 -5.03
CA VAL A 510 7.85 10.47 -5.53
C VAL A 510 7.74 10.05 -6.99
N SER A 511 8.56 10.67 -7.83
CA SER A 511 8.78 10.23 -9.21
C SER A 511 9.28 8.79 -9.24
N GLN A 512 8.60 7.97 -10.03
CA GLN A 512 8.90 6.56 -10.20
C GLN A 512 9.57 6.33 -11.56
N PRO A 513 10.43 5.30 -11.70
CA PRO A 513 11.06 4.98 -12.99
C PRO A 513 10.04 4.73 -14.11
N TRP A 514 8.88 4.16 -13.77
CA TRP A 514 7.78 3.92 -14.70
C TRP A 514 6.46 3.78 -13.93
N ALA A 515 5.42 4.53 -14.27
CA ALA A 515 4.15 4.50 -13.53
C ALA A 515 2.93 4.44 -14.47
N GLY A 516 2.12 3.38 -14.33
CA GLY A 516 0.87 3.16 -15.05
C GLY A 516 -0.27 2.73 -14.13
N LYS A 517 -1.46 2.51 -14.71
CA LYS A 517 -2.67 2.13 -13.95
C LYS A 517 -2.57 0.68 -13.45
N GLY A 518 -1.98 0.49 -12.27
CA GLY A 518 -1.80 -0.83 -11.63
C GLY A 518 -0.56 -1.58 -12.09
N TRP A 519 0.39 -0.92 -12.76
CA TRP A 519 1.62 -1.52 -13.28
C TRP A 519 2.73 -0.45 -13.34
N GLY A 520 4.00 -0.87 -13.32
CA GLY A 520 5.15 0.04 -13.35
C GLY A 520 6.31 -0.44 -12.47
N GLY A 521 7.31 0.43 -12.29
CA GLY A 521 8.41 0.24 -11.33
C GLY A 521 8.24 1.14 -10.11
N SER A 522 8.56 0.65 -8.92
CA SER A 522 8.46 1.43 -7.68
C SER A 522 9.70 1.22 -6.81
N ALA A 523 10.30 2.33 -6.37
CA ALA A 523 11.44 2.33 -5.47
C ALA A 523 11.27 3.42 -4.41
N ILE A 524 10.55 3.13 -3.34
CA ILE A 524 10.25 4.13 -2.31
C ILE A 524 11.53 4.53 -1.54
N PRO A 525 11.87 5.83 -1.48
CA PRO A 525 12.97 6.32 -0.66
C PRO A 525 12.76 5.95 0.82
N ARG A 526 13.83 5.52 1.49
CA ARG A 526 13.84 5.14 2.90
C ARG A 526 14.23 6.30 3.80
N ILE A 527 13.83 6.25 5.06
CA ILE A 527 14.20 7.24 6.08
C ILE A 527 15.74 7.37 6.12
N GLY A 528 16.22 8.61 6.14
CA GLY A 528 17.64 8.96 6.10
C GLY A 528 18.22 9.14 4.70
N GLN A 529 17.53 8.72 3.63
CA GLN A 529 18.02 8.92 2.27
C GLN A 529 17.83 10.36 1.80
N GLU A 530 18.80 10.86 1.03
CA GLU A 530 18.71 12.15 0.36
C GLU A 530 17.93 12.04 -0.96
N VAL A 531 17.00 12.97 -1.15
CA VAL A 531 16.18 13.10 -2.35
C VAL A 531 16.27 14.50 -2.94
N LEU A 532 16.09 14.60 -4.25
CA LEU A 532 15.96 15.87 -4.96
C LEU A 532 14.48 16.22 -5.11
N VAL A 533 14.10 17.39 -4.62
CA VAL A 533 12.74 17.90 -4.61
C VAL A 533 12.62 19.05 -5.60
N SER A 534 11.73 18.92 -6.58
CA SER A 534 11.28 20.00 -7.44
C SER A 534 9.98 20.60 -6.88
N PHE A 535 9.61 21.77 -7.36
CA PHE A 535 8.40 22.49 -6.93
C PHE A 535 7.58 22.83 -8.17
N ASN A 536 6.32 22.41 -8.21
CA ASN A 536 5.47 22.61 -9.39
C ASN A 536 5.23 24.11 -9.60
N GLN A 537 5.51 24.63 -10.81
CA GLN A 537 5.53 26.08 -11.11
C GLN A 537 6.43 26.91 -10.17
N GLY A 538 7.43 26.26 -9.57
CA GLY A 538 8.29 26.88 -8.55
C GLY A 538 7.57 27.20 -7.24
N ASP A 539 6.36 26.69 -7.01
CA ASP A 539 5.59 26.99 -5.80
C ASP A 539 6.14 26.22 -4.58
N PRO A 540 6.66 26.90 -3.53
CA PRO A 540 7.16 26.24 -2.32
C PRO A 540 6.14 25.33 -1.63
N ASP A 541 4.84 25.59 -1.84
CA ASP A 541 3.74 24.83 -1.25
C ASP A 541 3.46 23.51 -2.00
N ASN A 542 4.02 23.31 -3.19
CA ASN A 542 3.77 22.13 -4.03
C ASN A 542 5.06 21.35 -4.38
N PRO A 543 5.68 20.67 -3.38
CA PRO A 543 6.88 19.87 -3.59
C PRO A 543 6.59 18.53 -4.28
N ILE A 544 7.56 18.04 -5.05
CA ILE A 544 7.58 16.70 -5.65
C ILE A 544 9.02 16.16 -5.71
N VAL A 545 9.23 14.93 -5.23
CA VAL A 545 10.54 14.26 -5.35
C VAL A 545 10.74 13.82 -6.80
N VAL A 546 11.82 14.30 -7.43
CA VAL A 546 12.16 14.02 -8.83
C VAL A 546 13.42 13.16 -8.98
N GLY A 547 14.22 13.00 -7.93
CA GLY A 547 15.47 12.26 -7.98
C GLY A 547 15.95 11.79 -6.62
N ARG A 548 17.02 10.98 -6.65
CA ARG A 548 17.73 10.45 -5.49
C ARG A 548 19.22 10.58 -5.75
N VAL A 549 19.99 10.85 -4.72
CA VAL A 549 21.44 10.99 -4.84
C VAL A 549 22.13 10.20 -3.73
N PHE A 550 23.30 9.64 -4.03
CA PHE A 550 24.22 9.14 -3.03
C PHE A 550 25.01 10.31 -2.43
N ASN A 551 25.42 10.17 -1.17
CA ASN A 551 26.19 11.18 -0.44
C ASN A 551 27.24 10.51 0.45
N GLY A 552 27.93 11.30 1.29
CA GLY A 552 29.01 10.80 2.16
C GLY A 552 28.57 9.72 3.15
N ASP A 553 27.31 9.77 3.61
CA ASP A 553 26.76 8.80 4.56
C ASP A 553 26.10 7.62 3.83
N SER A 554 25.53 7.87 2.65
CA SER A 554 24.89 6.89 1.78
C SER A 554 25.71 6.69 0.50
N GLY A 555 26.78 5.91 0.59
CA GLY A 555 27.70 5.67 -0.54
C GLY A 555 27.09 4.81 -1.67
N ASN A 556 27.64 4.92 -2.87
CA ASN A 556 27.22 4.10 -4.01
C ASN A 556 27.72 2.64 -3.82
N PRO A 557 26.85 1.61 -3.85
CA PRO A 557 27.26 0.22 -3.64
C PRO A 557 28.17 -0.36 -4.74
N TYR A 558 28.33 0.35 -5.87
CA TYR A 558 29.12 -0.11 -7.03
C TYR A 558 30.47 0.60 -7.17
N HIS A 559 30.99 1.21 -6.12
CA HIS A 559 32.23 1.98 -6.18
C HIS A 559 33.46 1.16 -6.61
N GLY A 560 33.92 1.44 -7.83
CA GLY A 560 35.31 1.42 -8.28
C GLY A 560 35.56 2.70 -9.10
N SER A 561 36.78 3.25 -9.07
CA SER A 561 37.11 4.53 -9.74
C SER A 561 36.84 4.55 -11.26
N GLY A 562 36.65 3.39 -11.88
CA GLY A 562 36.38 3.25 -13.33
C GLY A 562 34.91 3.30 -13.74
N GLY A 563 33.94 3.22 -12.82
CA GLY A 563 32.50 3.26 -13.15
C GLY A 563 32.01 2.09 -14.03
N GLN A 564 32.75 0.98 -14.07
CA GLN A 564 32.51 -0.18 -14.93
C GLN A 564 31.50 -1.19 -14.36
N THR A 565 31.00 -0.96 -13.15
CA THR A 565 30.04 -1.83 -12.47
C THR A 565 28.79 -1.03 -12.15
N MET A 566 27.64 -1.59 -12.45
CA MET A 566 26.35 -0.93 -12.28
C MET A 566 25.24 -1.94 -11.96
N GLY A 567 24.13 -1.50 -11.43
CA GLY A 567 23.03 -2.39 -11.10
C GLY A 567 21.99 -1.78 -10.18
N MET A 568 21.16 -2.66 -9.63
CA MET A 568 20.22 -2.36 -8.56
C MET A 568 20.43 -3.34 -7.42
N ARG A 569 20.65 -2.80 -6.21
CA ARG A 569 20.81 -3.57 -4.97
C ARG A 569 19.78 -3.07 -3.97
N SER A 570 18.98 -3.98 -3.43
CA SER A 570 18.04 -3.69 -2.35
C SER A 570 18.72 -3.83 -0.99
N GLN A 571 17.97 -3.59 0.08
CA GLN A 571 18.35 -3.97 1.44
C GLN A 571 17.16 -4.66 2.10
N THR A 572 17.37 -5.78 2.79
CA THR A 572 16.31 -6.40 3.60
C THR A 572 15.78 -5.37 4.60
N HIS A 573 14.45 -5.23 4.67
CA HIS A 573 13.83 -4.30 5.63
C HIS A 573 13.93 -4.86 7.05
N LYS A 574 14.44 -4.07 8.00
CA LYS A 574 14.66 -4.45 9.39
C LYS A 574 15.43 -5.78 9.54
N GLY A 575 16.42 -6.00 8.67
CA GLY A 575 17.22 -7.23 8.66
C GLY A 575 18.46 -7.12 7.77
N GLU A 576 19.26 -8.19 7.76
CA GLU A 576 20.49 -8.25 6.98
C GLU A 576 20.25 -8.83 5.57
N GLY A 577 21.16 -8.52 4.64
CA GLY A 577 21.15 -9.06 3.28
C GLY A 577 20.47 -8.16 2.23
N PHE A 578 20.45 -8.64 0.99
CA PHE A 578 20.02 -7.88 -0.17
C PHE A 578 19.64 -8.76 -1.37
N ASN A 579 18.74 -8.27 -2.22
CA ASN A 579 18.60 -8.77 -3.59
C ASN A 579 19.41 -7.87 -4.52
N GLU A 580 20.00 -8.43 -5.56
CA GLU A 580 20.85 -7.68 -6.47
C GLU A 580 20.75 -8.18 -7.91
N LEU A 581 20.68 -7.24 -8.85
CA LEU A 581 21.00 -7.43 -10.26
C LEU A 581 22.16 -6.50 -10.59
N ARG A 582 23.31 -7.08 -10.96
CA ARG A 582 24.55 -6.36 -11.22
C ARG A 582 25.12 -6.72 -12.58
N PHE A 583 25.63 -5.72 -13.28
CA PHE A 583 26.34 -5.81 -14.54
C PHE A 583 27.76 -5.29 -14.33
N SER A 584 28.75 -6.05 -14.77
CA SER A 584 30.14 -5.59 -14.84
C SER A 584 30.59 -5.56 -16.30
N ASP A 585 31.07 -4.40 -16.74
CA ASP A 585 31.57 -4.15 -18.10
C ASP A 585 33.11 -4.11 -18.13
N VAL A 586 33.77 -4.78 -17.19
CA VAL A 586 35.23 -4.90 -17.17
C VAL A 586 35.64 -5.76 -18.36
N ASN A 587 36.47 -5.21 -19.25
CA ASN A 587 36.86 -5.92 -20.47
C ASN A 587 37.58 -7.24 -20.18
N GLY A 588 37.04 -8.35 -20.69
CA GLY A 588 37.57 -9.70 -20.47
C GLY A 588 37.10 -10.36 -19.16
N ALA A 589 36.31 -9.64 -18.35
CA ALA A 589 35.72 -10.12 -17.11
C ALA A 589 34.27 -9.63 -16.97
N GLN A 590 33.55 -9.54 -18.10
CA GLN A 590 32.15 -9.12 -18.10
C GLN A 590 31.29 -10.12 -17.33
N GLU A 591 30.33 -9.62 -16.55
CA GLU A 591 29.48 -10.45 -15.71
C GLU A 591 28.06 -9.89 -15.62
N VAL A 592 27.07 -10.79 -15.66
CA VAL A 592 25.73 -10.54 -15.15
C VAL A 592 25.55 -11.37 -13.88
N PHE A 593 25.30 -10.70 -12.76
CA PHE A 593 25.12 -11.32 -11.47
C PHE A 593 23.69 -11.09 -10.97
N LEU A 594 23.00 -12.17 -10.63
CA LEU A 594 21.67 -12.16 -10.03
C LEU A 594 21.73 -12.85 -8.67
N HIS A 595 21.36 -12.12 -7.61
CA HIS A 595 21.29 -12.62 -6.25
C HIS A 595 19.89 -12.45 -5.67
N ALA A 596 19.29 -13.56 -5.26
CA ALA A 596 18.06 -13.59 -4.47
C ALA A 596 18.42 -13.91 -3.02
N GLN A 597 18.06 -13.03 -2.08
CA GLN A 597 18.35 -13.20 -0.65
C GLN A 597 17.64 -14.43 -0.05
N LYS A 598 16.51 -14.83 -0.64
CA LYS A 598 15.68 -15.95 -0.19
C LYS A 598 15.09 -16.71 -1.37
N ASP A 599 13.80 -16.55 -1.64
CA ASP A 599 13.11 -17.31 -2.68
C ASP A 599 13.27 -16.61 -4.05
N MET A 600 13.67 -17.37 -5.07
CA MET A 600 13.61 -16.95 -6.48
C MET A 600 12.48 -17.71 -7.17
N LYS A 601 11.53 -17.00 -7.77
CA LYS A 601 10.41 -17.60 -8.52
C LYS A 601 10.40 -17.06 -9.94
N THR A 602 10.40 -17.97 -10.91
CA THR A 602 10.33 -17.65 -12.33
C THR A 602 9.08 -18.30 -12.93
N ILE A 603 8.26 -17.52 -13.63
CA ILE A 603 7.07 -18.01 -14.34
C ILE A 603 7.18 -17.54 -15.79
N VAL A 604 7.36 -18.47 -16.72
CA VAL A 604 7.35 -18.22 -18.16
C VAL A 604 6.04 -18.77 -18.72
N LYS A 605 5.30 -17.94 -19.45
CA LYS A 605 3.95 -18.29 -19.95
C LYS A 605 3.95 -19.00 -21.30
N ASP A 606 5.07 -18.94 -22.00
CA ASP A 606 5.24 -19.58 -23.29
C ASP A 606 6.61 -20.28 -23.32
N SER A 607 7.57 -19.78 -24.07
CA SER A 607 8.86 -20.45 -24.29
C SER A 607 9.99 -19.87 -23.43
N GLU A 608 10.82 -20.74 -22.85
CA GLU A 608 12.10 -20.40 -22.21
C GLU A 608 13.26 -21.06 -22.98
N SER A 609 14.35 -20.32 -23.21
CA SER A 609 15.57 -20.85 -23.83
C SER A 609 16.81 -20.39 -23.09
N HIS A 610 17.83 -21.25 -23.04
CA HIS A 610 19.10 -20.96 -22.36
C HIS A 610 20.26 -21.59 -23.13
N THR A 611 21.25 -20.77 -23.49
CA THR A 611 22.43 -21.18 -24.26
C THR A 611 23.70 -20.70 -23.59
N VAL A 612 24.66 -21.60 -23.42
CA VAL A 612 26.04 -21.29 -22.99
C VAL A 612 26.95 -21.66 -24.15
N GLU A 613 27.50 -20.67 -24.83
CA GLU A 613 28.29 -20.88 -26.06
C GLU A 613 29.69 -21.45 -25.78
N SER A 614 30.26 -21.11 -24.63
CA SER A 614 31.60 -21.52 -24.23
C SER A 614 31.70 -21.62 -22.70
N GLY A 615 32.68 -22.40 -22.22
CA GLY A 615 32.91 -22.62 -20.80
C GLY A 615 32.04 -23.73 -20.19
N ALA A 616 31.77 -23.62 -18.90
CA ALA A 616 31.05 -24.63 -18.11
C ALA A 616 29.72 -24.08 -17.58
N ARG A 617 28.69 -24.93 -17.55
CA ARG A 617 27.43 -24.66 -16.85
C ARG A 617 27.37 -25.51 -15.58
N ASN A 618 27.51 -24.86 -14.43
CA ASN A 618 27.40 -25.51 -13.13
C ASN A 618 26.03 -25.23 -12.51
N VAL A 619 25.34 -26.28 -12.08
CA VAL A 619 24.07 -26.19 -11.33
C VAL A 619 24.27 -26.94 -10.02
N SER A 620 23.93 -26.34 -8.89
CA SER A 620 24.16 -26.94 -7.58
C SER A 620 23.03 -26.63 -6.61
N VAL A 621 22.46 -27.68 -6.03
CA VAL A 621 21.56 -27.61 -4.88
C VAL A 621 22.35 -28.13 -3.68
N LEU A 622 22.84 -27.21 -2.84
CA LEU A 622 23.70 -27.57 -1.70
C LEU A 622 22.91 -28.26 -0.58
N LYS A 623 21.62 -27.94 -0.46
CA LYS A 623 20.70 -28.50 0.54
C LYS A 623 19.27 -28.46 -0.01
N GLY A 624 18.53 -29.55 0.19
CA GLY A 624 17.15 -29.70 -0.30
C GLY A 624 17.08 -30.57 -1.55
N ASP A 625 15.97 -30.45 -2.27
CA ASP A 625 15.62 -31.32 -3.40
C ASP A 625 15.60 -30.54 -4.72
N GLU A 626 15.96 -31.19 -5.83
CA GLU A 626 15.71 -30.72 -7.19
C GLU A 626 14.64 -31.62 -7.82
N SER A 627 13.55 -31.03 -8.32
CA SER A 627 12.50 -31.75 -9.04
C SER A 627 12.33 -31.18 -10.45
N LYS A 628 12.13 -32.07 -11.42
CA LYS A 628 11.80 -31.73 -12.80
C LYS A 628 10.52 -32.43 -13.18
N HIS A 629 9.53 -31.64 -13.60
CA HIS A 629 8.22 -32.16 -13.98
C HIS A 629 7.83 -31.61 -15.34
N VAL A 630 7.57 -32.52 -16.28
CA VAL A 630 7.00 -32.23 -17.60
C VAL A 630 5.63 -32.89 -17.60
N ALA A 631 4.58 -32.10 -17.35
CA ALA A 631 3.22 -32.61 -17.26
C ALA A 631 2.72 -33.14 -18.61
N GLU A 632 3.10 -32.44 -19.69
CA GLU A 632 2.81 -32.80 -21.07
C GLU A 632 4.06 -32.54 -21.93
N GLY A 633 4.39 -33.48 -22.82
CA GLY A 633 5.56 -33.39 -23.69
C GLY A 633 6.66 -34.40 -23.36
N SER A 634 7.91 -34.08 -23.74
CA SER A 634 9.05 -34.99 -23.59
C SER A 634 10.28 -34.29 -23.02
N LEU A 635 11.13 -35.04 -22.33
CA LEU A 635 12.46 -34.63 -21.91
C LEU A 635 13.50 -35.37 -22.76
N SER A 636 14.39 -34.64 -23.42
CA SER A 636 15.46 -35.19 -24.25
C SER A 636 16.80 -34.56 -23.89
N GLU A 637 17.85 -35.38 -23.81
CA GLU A 637 19.21 -34.96 -23.51
C GLU A 637 20.17 -35.57 -24.53
N LYS A 638 21.02 -34.74 -25.15
CA LYS A 638 22.07 -35.17 -26.08
C LYS A 638 23.43 -34.76 -25.55
N ILE A 639 24.23 -35.74 -25.11
CA ILE A 639 25.56 -35.51 -24.54
C ILE A 639 26.61 -36.11 -25.49
N ALA A 640 27.53 -35.28 -25.97
CA ALA A 640 28.51 -35.70 -26.99
C ALA A 640 29.64 -36.60 -26.45
N LYS A 641 29.98 -36.47 -25.16
CA LYS A 641 31.05 -37.24 -24.53
C LYS A 641 30.49 -38.24 -23.52
N ALA A 642 30.52 -37.92 -22.23
CA ALA A 642 30.14 -38.84 -21.17
C ALA A 642 28.97 -38.30 -20.34
N ARG A 643 28.10 -39.21 -19.89
CA ARG A 643 27.04 -38.96 -18.91
C ARG A 643 27.25 -39.87 -17.71
N PHE A 644 27.34 -39.29 -16.52
CA PHE A 644 27.47 -40.03 -15.26
C PHE A 644 26.31 -39.73 -14.33
N THR A 645 25.91 -40.72 -13.54
CA THR A 645 24.91 -40.59 -12.47
C THR A 645 25.47 -41.26 -11.23
N THR A 646 25.45 -40.56 -10.09
CA THR A 646 25.90 -41.09 -8.80
C THR A 646 24.87 -40.74 -7.74
N ALA A 647 24.33 -41.75 -7.07
CA ALA A 647 23.38 -41.60 -5.96
C ALA A 647 23.43 -42.85 -5.08
N ASN A 648 23.01 -42.73 -3.81
CA ASN A 648 22.85 -43.89 -2.93
C ASN A 648 21.79 -44.87 -3.47
N THR A 649 20.73 -44.34 -4.08
CA THR A 649 19.67 -45.10 -4.72
C THR A 649 19.32 -44.48 -6.06
N VAL A 650 19.28 -45.28 -7.12
CA VAL A 650 18.80 -44.88 -8.45
C VAL A 650 17.55 -45.70 -8.78
N GLY A 651 16.41 -45.03 -8.90
CA GLY A 651 15.15 -45.64 -9.33
C GLY A 651 14.80 -45.22 -10.75
N VAL A 652 14.49 -46.19 -11.61
CA VAL A 652 14.00 -45.93 -12.97
C VAL A 652 12.74 -46.74 -13.18
N GLN A 653 11.63 -46.08 -13.48
CA GLN A 653 10.35 -46.70 -13.77
C GLN A 653 9.87 -46.24 -15.14
N ALA A 654 9.36 -47.18 -15.93
CA ALA A 654 8.58 -46.87 -17.11
C ALA A 654 7.20 -47.50 -16.91
N LEU A 655 6.21 -46.66 -16.66
CA LEU A 655 4.84 -47.07 -16.36
C LEU A 655 3.97 -46.85 -17.60
N ALA A 656 2.92 -47.66 -17.75
CA ALA A 656 1.90 -47.37 -18.75
C ALA A 656 1.13 -46.10 -18.35
N GLY A 657 0.83 -45.25 -19.33
CA GLY A 657 0.07 -44.02 -19.15
C GLY A 657 -0.63 -43.60 -20.44
N ASP A 658 -1.04 -42.33 -20.54
CA ASP A 658 -1.81 -41.82 -21.69
C ASP A 658 -1.06 -41.92 -23.02
N ALA A 659 0.28 -41.89 -22.99
CA ALA A 659 1.15 -42.05 -24.15
C ALA A 659 1.39 -43.53 -24.55
N GLY A 660 0.82 -44.50 -23.83
CA GLY A 660 0.94 -45.93 -24.11
C GLY A 660 1.67 -46.74 -23.02
N PRO A 661 2.11 -47.97 -23.34
CA PRO A 661 2.77 -48.84 -22.37
C PRO A 661 4.14 -48.30 -21.95
N GLY A 662 4.52 -48.55 -20.69
CA GLY A 662 5.84 -48.22 -20.19
C GLY A 662 6.94 -49.09 -20.84
N LYS A 663 8.00 -48.46 -21.36
CA LYS A 663 9.17 -49.15 -21.93
C LYS A 663 10.47 -48.48 -21.46
N GLN A 664 11.43 -49.29 -20.99
CA GLN A 664 12.83 -48.89 -20.84
C GLN A 664 13.66 -49.59 -21.93
N SER A 665 14.49 -48.84 -22.64
CA SER A 665 15.39 -49.38 -23.67
C SER A 665 16.80 -48.87 -23.47
N TYR A 666 17.75 -49.80 -23.40
CA TYR A 666 19.18 -49.52 -23.38
C TYR A 666 19.79 -50.06 -24.67
N GLN A 667 20.48 -49.20 -25.41
CA GLN A 667 21.17 -49.56 -26.65
C GLN A 667 22.58 -48.98 -26.59
N ALA A 668 23.58 -49.83 -26.83
CA ALA A 668 24.97 -49.44 -26.98
C ALA A 668 25.57 -50.17 -28.18
N THR A 669 26.56 -49.56 -28.82
CA THR A 669 27.29 -50.14 -29.95
C THR A 669 28.41 -51.09 -29.52
N ASP A 670 29.03 -50.81 -28.37
CA ASP A 670 30.19 -51.58 -27.87
C ASP A 670 29.83 -52.51 -26.71
N GLU A 671 29.25 -51.98 -25.62
CA GLU A 671 29.01 -52.76 -24.40
C GLU A 671 27.88 -52.18 -23.54
N ILE A 672 27.09 -53.06 -22.91
CA ILE A 672 26.23 -52.74 -21.75
C ILE A 672 26.69 -53.60 -20.57
N GLU A 673 27.11 -52.98 -19.47
CA GLU A 673 27.50 -53.68 -18.24
C GLU A 673 26.57 -53.31 -17.08
N HIS A 674 26.08 -54.33 -16.36
CA HIS A 674 25.42 -54.18 -15.06
C HIS A 674 26.27 -54.87 -13.99
N ARG A 675 26.70 -54.12 -12.97
CA ARG A 675 27.64 -54.57 -11.95
C ARG A 675 27.12 -54.33 -10.53
N VAL A 676 27.21 -55.35 -9.68
CA VAL A 676 26.99 -55.29 -8.24
C VAL A 676 28.12 -56.05 -7.55
N GLY A 677 29.15 -55.34 -7.06
CA GLY A 677 30.34 -55.96 -6.49
C GLY A 677 31.01 -56.92 -7.49
N ALA A 678 31.11 -58.21 -7.12
CA ALA A 678 31.66 -59.27 -7.96
C ALA A 678 30.67 -59.87 -8.96
N SER A 679 29.37 -59.50 -8.89
CA SER A 679 28.35 -59.93 -9.85
C SER A 679 28.32 -58.99 -11.04
N ILE A 680 28.52 -59.50 -12.25
CA ILE A 680 28.61 -58.70 -13.47
C ILE A 680 27.81 -59.38 -14.58
N VAL A 681 26.95 -58.62 -15.25
CA VAL A 681 26.30 -58.99 -16.51
C VAL A 681 26.80 -58.05 -17.60
N THR A 682 27.42 -58.61 -18.64
CA THR A 682 27.99 -57.85 -19.76
C THR A 682 27.34 -58.31 -21.06
N LEU A 683 26.81 -57.36 -21.84
CA LEU A 683 26.30 -57.58 -23.19
C LEU A 683 27.24 -56.87 -24.17
N LYS A 684 27.74 -57.63 -25.13
CA LYS A 684 28.54 -57.16 -26.27
C LYS A 684 27.84 -57.54 -27.58
N PRO A 685 28.20 -56.94 -28.73
CA PRO A 685 27.63 -57.30 -30.03
C PRO A 685 27.69 -58.79 -30.36
N ASP A 686 28.69 -59.50 -29.84
CA ASP A 686 28.98 -60.90 -30.14
C ASP A 686 28.72 -61.88 -28.97
N SER A 687 28.40 -61.37 -27.78
CA SER A 687 28.35 -62.21 -26.57
C SER A 687 27.52 -61.64 -25.42
N ILE A 688 27.02 -62.55 -24.57
CA ILE A 688 26.42 -62.24 -23.27
C ILE A 688 27.21 -63.01 -22.20
N LYS A 689 27.76 -62.30 -21.22
CA LYS A 689 28.51 -62.89 -20.10
C LYS A 689 27.84 -62.57 -18.77
N LEU A 690 27.59 -63.59 -17.96
CA LEU A 690 27.21 -63.46 -16.55
C LEU A 690 28.37 -63.98 -15.71
N SER A 691 28.76 -63.28 -14.65
CA SER A 691 29.82 -63.74 -13.76
C SER A 691 29.56 -63.36 -12.31
N HIS A 692 30.01 -64.21 -11.38
CA HIS A 692 30.03 -63.97 -9.95
C HIS A 692 31.28 -64.62 -9.35
N GLY A 693 32.27 -63.81 -8.99
CA GLY A 693 33.56 -64.33 -8.50
C GLY A 693 34.24 -65.22 -9.54
N ALA A 694 34.49 -66.49 -9.18
CA ALA A 694 35.12 -67.48 -10.07
C ALA A 694 34.14 -68.19 -11.03
N SER A 695 32.83 -67.99 -10.86
CA SER A 695 31.81 -68.64 -11.70
C SER A 695 31.39 -67.73 -12.85
N SER A 696 31.22 -68.28 -14.06
CA SER A 696 30.75 -67.52 -15.22
C SER A 696 29.94 -68.35 -16.22
N ILE A 697 29.06 -67.66 -16.94
CA ILE A 697 28.29 -68.16 -18.08
C ILE A 697 28.61 -67.24 -19.25
N LEU A 698 29.14 -67.77 -20.35
CA LEU A 698 29.39 -67.03 -21.58
C LEU A 698 28.53 -67.62 -22.70
N ILE A 699 27.73 -66.79 -23.34
CA ILE A 699 26.91 -67.12 -24.50
C ILE A 699 27.48 -66.34 -25.69
N ASN A 700 27.85 -67.02 -26.77
CA ASN A 700 28.29 -66.40 -28.02
C ASN A 700 27.89 -67.27 -29.21
N GLN A 701 28.33 -66.92 -30.43
CA GLN A 701 28.03 -67.70 -31.64
C GLN A 701 28.56 -69.14 -31.61
N SER A 702 29.59 -69.43 -30.81
CA SER A 702 30.18 -70.76 -30.68
C SER A 702 29.44 -71.66 -29.67
N GLY A 703 28.60 -71.11 -28.80
CA GLY A 703 27.80 -71.88 -27.84
C GLY A 703 27.64 -71.23 -26.46
N ILE A 704 27.31 -72.07 -25.46
CA ILE A 704 27.17 -71.69 -24.05
C ILE A 704 28.31 -72.35 -23.26
N PHE A 705 29.17 -71.55 -22.65
CA PHE A 705 30.28 -71.99 -21.81
C PHE A 705 29.94 -71.71 -20.34
N LEU A 706 30.13 -72.71 -19.49
CA LEU A 706 29.89 -72.65 -18.04
C LEU A 706 31.21 -72.97 -17.34
N ASP A 707 31.71 -72.03 -16.54
CA ASP A 707 32.95 -72.18 -15.77
C ASP A 707 32.67 -71.89 -14.30
N GLY A 708 33.13 -72.76 -13.39
CA GLY A 708 32.96 -72.56 -11.95
C GLY A 708 33.38 -73.78 -11.14
N PRO A 709 33.51 -73.66 -9.80
CA PRO A 709 33.98 -74.76 -8.95
C PRO A 709 33.09 -76.01 -8.99
N VAL A 710 31.77 -75.82 -9.18
CA VAL A 710 30.77 -76.89 -9.33
C VAL A 710 29.72 -76.43 -10.36
N ILE A 711 29.46 -77.27 -11.36
CA ILE A 711 28.45 -77.00 -12.41
C ILE A 711 27.38 -78.11 -12.33
N HIS A 712 26.18 -77.76 -11.87
CA HIS A 712 25.02 -78.66 -11.89
C HIS A 712 24.16 -78.38 -13.13
N LEU A 713 24.11 -79.34 -14.05
CA LEU A 713 23.20 -79.34 -15.19
C LEU A 713 22.13 -80.42 -14.96
N ASN A 714 20.85 -80.03 -14.93
CA ASN A 714 19.69 -80.93 -14.95
C ASN A 714 19.58 -81.97 -13.80
N GLN A 715 19.91 -81.63 -12.54
CA GLN A 715 19.68 -82.52 -11.39
C GLN A 715 18.36 -82.22 -10.64
N GLY A 716 17.22 -82.52 -11.28
CA GLY A 716 15.92 -82.58 -10.63
C GLY A 716 15.25 -83.92 -10.89
N LEU A 717 14.99 -84.70 -9.83
CA LEU A 717 14.13 -85.89 -9.89
C LEU A 717 12.71 -85.46 -10.28
N PHE A 718 12.18 -86.03 -11.37
CA PHE A 718 10.78 -85.85 -11.75
C PHE A 718 9.87 -86.63 -10.79
N VAL A 719 9.41 -85.95 -9.75
CA VAL A 719 8.25 -86.34 -8.95
C VAL A 719 7.06 -85.61 -9.56
N THR A 720 5.99 -86.30 -9.96
CA THR A 720 4.81 -85.58 -10.50
C THR A 720 4.23 -84.70 -9.38
N PRO A 721 3.59 -83.56 -9.70
CA PRO A 721 2.96 -82.69 -8.70
C PRO A 721 2.05 -83.45 -7.73
N GLU A 722 1.39 -84.51 -8.20
CA GLU A 722 0.52 -85.38 -7.40
C GLU A 722 1.30 -86.27 -6.42
N GLN A 723 2.46 -86.80 -6.81
CA GLN A 723 3.30 -87.62 -5.93
C GLN A 723 4.00 -86.79 -4.85
N ALA A 724 4.44 -85.56 -5.19
CA ALA A 724 5.00 -84.62 -4.21
C ALA A 724 3.94 -84.20 -3.19
N MET A 725 2.72 -83.92 -3.65
CA MET A 725 1.62 -83.54 -2.79
C MET A 725 1.09 -84.70 -1.93
N ALA A 726 1.11 -85.96 -2.42
CA ALA A 726 0.74 -87.12 -1.62
C ALA A 726 1.72 -87.35 -0.44
N ILE A 727 3.02 -87.15 -0.67
CA ILE A 727 4.04 -87.23 0.40
C ILE A 727 3.86 -86.09 1.41
N GLU A 728 3.63 -84.86 0.93
CA GLU A 728 3.41 -83.70 1.80
C GLU A 728 2.14 -83.86 2.65
N TRP A 729 1.03 -84.31 2.04
CA TRP A 729 -0.23 -84.58 2.74
C TRP A 729 -0.10 -85.70 3.77
N ALA A 730 0.55 -86.81 3.42
CA ALA A 730 0.79 -87.92 4.35
C ALA A 730 1.61 -87.47 5.57
N ASN A 731 2.65 -86.66 5.36
CA ASN A 731 3.46 -86.09 6.44
C ASN A 731 2.66 -85.15 7.34
N GLN A 732 1.83 -84.27 6.76
CA GLN A 732 0.96 -83.37 7.52
C GLN A 732 -0.08 -84.14 8.35
N GLN A 733 -0.73 -85.16 7.77
CA GLN A 733 -1.70 -85.98 8.48
C GLN A 733 -1.07 -86.81 9.59
N ALA A 734 0.17 -87.31 9.41
CA ALA A 734 0.90 -88.03 10.46
C ALA A 734 1.16 -87.15 11.69
N VAL A 735 1.54 -85.88 11.48
CA VAL A 735 1.76 -84.90 12.56
C VAL A 735 0.45 -84.57 13.29
N ILE A 736 -0.63 -84.37 12.54
CA ILE A 736 -1.96 -84.12 13.12
C ILE A 736 -2.44 -85.32 13.94
N ALA A 737 -2.30 -86.54 13.40
CA ALA A 737 -2.71 -87.76 14.08
C ALA A 737 -1.96 -87.99 15.39
N ALA A 738 -0.64 -87.74 15.40
CA ALA A 738 0.18 -87.78 16.62
C ALA A 738 -0.32 -86.76 17.66
N GLY A 739 -0.66 -85.54 17.22
CA GLY A 739 -1.21 -84.49 18.07
C GLY A 739 -2.58 -84.83 18.67
N LEU A 740 -3.48 -85.42 17.88
CA LEU A 740 -4.81 -85.85 18.33
C LEU A 740 -4.76 -87.02 19.32
N ALA A 741 -3.75 -87.89 19.21
CA ALA A 741 -3.53 -89.01 20.12
C ALA A 741 -2.83 -88.60 21.42
N SER A 742 -2.34 -87.35 21.54
CA SER A 742 -1.72 -86.84 22.76
C SER A 742 -2.71 -86.81 23.93
N ALA A 743 -2.22 -87.08 25.15
CA ALA A 743 -3.02 -86.95 26.37
C ALA A 743 -3.20 -85.49 26.83
N ASP A 744 -2.42 -84.55 26.30
CA ASP A 744 -2.52 -83.13 26.64
C ASP A 744 -3.67 -82.47 25.86
N PRO A 745 -4.72 -81.95 26.55
CA PRO A 745 -5.81 -81.23 25.91
C PRO A 745 -5.37 -80.05 25.05
N LYS A 746 -4.24 -79.40 25.37
CA LYS A 746 -3.67 -78.29 24.58
C LYS A 746 -3.07 -78.78 23.26
N VAL A 747 -2.36 -79.92 23.28
CA VAL A 747 -1.81 -80.54 22.07
C VAL A 747 -2.93 -81.09 21.20
N GLN A 748 -3.97 -81.71 21.80
CA GLN A 748 -5.17 -82.10 21.06
C GLN A 748 -5.89 -80.90 20.43
N ALA A 749 -6.02 -79.79 21.15
CA ALA A 749 -6.63 -78.57 20.63
C ALA A 749 -5.79 -77.96 19.48
N ALA A 750 -4.47 -77.94 19.61
CA ALA A 750 -3.55 -77.49 18.56
C ALA A 750 -3.62 -78.40 17.32
N ALA A 751 -3.73 -79.72 17.51
CA ALA A 751 -3.90 -80.68 16.43
C ALA A 751 -5.24 -80.54 15.71
N ARG A 752 -6.35 -80.33 16.43
CA ARG A 752 -7.66 -80.02 15.84
C ARG A 752 -7.63 -78.71 15.06
N LYS A 753 -6.93 -77.69 15.60
CA LYS A 753 -6.75 -76.39 14.93
C LYS A 753 -5.94 -76.53 13.64
N LEU A 754 -4.85 -77.29 13.66
CA LEU A 754 -4.04 -77.58 12.48
C LEU A 754 -4.83 -78.39 11.45
N GLN A 755 -5.57 -79.41 11.88
CA GLN A 755 -6.44 -80.20 11.00
C GLN A 755 -7.47 -79.34 10.28
N ALA A 756 -8.12 -78.42 11.01
CA ALA A 756 -9.09 -77.49 10.44
C ALA A 756 -8.44 -76.51 9.45
N THR A 757 -7.25 -75.99 9.77
CA THR A 757 -6.55 -75.01 8.93
C THR A 757 -5.96 -75.66 7.66
N VAL A 758 -5.43 -76.89 7.74
CA VAL A 758 -4.96 -77.68 6.58
C VAL A 758 -6.12 -78.01 5.66
N LYS A 759 -7.29 -78.39 6.21
CA LYS A 759 -8.51 -78.56 5.42
C LYS A 759 -8.89 -77.24 4.72
N ALA A 760 -8.89 -76.12 5.45
CA ALA A 760 -9.21 -74.81 4.89
C ALA A 760 -8.23 -74.39 3.78
N GLN A 761 -6.95 -74.68 3.91
CA GLN A 761 -5.94 -74.43 2.87
C GLN A 761 -6.28 -75.13 1.55
N GLN A 762 -6.77 -76.38 1.59
CA GLN A 762 -7.20 -77.09 0.39
C GLN A 762 -8.52 -76.55 -0.17
N LEU A 763 -9.47 -76.19 0.69
CA LEU A 763 -10.73 -75.59 0.26
C LEU A 763 -10.52 -74.19 -0.35
N ALA A 764 -9.52 -73.43 0.11
CA ALA A 764 -9.13 -72.16 -0.48
C ALA A 764 -8.67 -72.32 -1.94
N LYS A 765 -7.89 -73.37 -2.24
CA LYS A 765 -7.50 -73.70 -3.62
C LYS A 765 -8.72 -73.97 -4.51
N LEU A 766 -9.77 -74.60 -3.99
CA LEU A 766 -11.02 -74.82 -4.72
C LEU A 766 -11.82 -73.52 -4.91
N ALA A 767 -11.86 -72.65 -3.90
CA ALA A 767 -12.48 -71.33 -3.96
C ALA A 767 -11.74 -70.37 -4.92
N GLU A 768 -10.45 -70.58 -5.15
CA GLU A 768 -9.67 -69.90 -6.18
C GLU A 768 -9.92 -70.51 -7.57
N ALA A 769 -9.87 -71.83 -7.70
CA ALA A 769 -10.02 -72.54 -8.98
C ALA A 769 -11.37 -72.30 -9.67
N VAL A 770 -12.45 -72.09 -8.90
CA VAL A 770 -13.78 -71.82 -9.47
C VAL A 770 -13.86 -70.50 -10.27
N TYR A 771 -12.90 -69.58 -10.10
CA TYR A 771 -12.78 -68.38 -10.94
C TYR A 771 -12.32 -68.69 -12.38
N THR A 772 -11.65 -69.82 -12.60
CA THR A 772 -11.10 -70.27 -13.90
C THR A 772 -11.61 -71.68 -14.25
N PRO A 773 -12.79 -71.80 -14.88
CA PRO A 773 -13.41 -73.09 -15.19
C PRO A 773 -12.56 -73.94 -16.15
N GLY A 774 -11.93 -75.02 -15.66
CA GLY A 774 -11.28 -76.01 -16.55
C GLY A 774 -10.08 -76.74 -15.94
N THR A 775 -9.38 -76.13 -14.99
CA THR A 775 -8.20 -76.73 -14.32
C THR A 775 -8.51 -77.01 -12.86
N ALA A 776 -8.64 -78.28 -12.49
CA ALA A 776 -8.74 -78.66 -11.08
C ALA A 776 -7.36 -78.53 -10.41
N PRO A 777 -7.29 -78.06 -9.16
CA PRO A 777 -6.03 -78.08 -8.41
C PRO A 777 -5.49 -79.52 -8.29
N PRO A 778 -4.16 -79.71 -8.15
CA PRO A 778 -3.58 -81.03 -7.92
C PRO A 778 -4.30 -81.80 -6.81
N GLY A 779 -4.52 -83.10 -7.01
CA GLY A 779 -5.25 -84.00 -6.10
C GLY A 779 -6.77 -83.83 -6.08
N TRP A 780 -7.33 -82.92 -6.89
CA TRP A 780 -8.76 -82.76 -7.06
C TRP A 780 -9.16 -83.04 -8.50
N LYS A 781 -10.34 -83.64 -8.68
CA LYS A 781 -10.97 -83.86 -9.99
C LYS A 781 -12.23 -83.02 -10.09
N ASN A 782 -12.33 -82.19 -11.11
CA ASN A 782 -13.56 -81.45 -11.39
C ASN A 782 -14.62 -82.41 -11.95
N VAL A 783 -15.69 -82.66 -11.18
CA VAL A 783 -16.79 -83.57 -11.52
C VAL A 783 -18.09 -82.80 -11.83
N SER A 784 -18.01 -81.50 -12.07
CA SER A 784 -19.17 -80.64 -12.33
C SER A 784 -19.99 -81.03 -13.56
N ASN A 785 -19.39 -81.77 -14.49
CA ASN A 785 -20.06 -82.27 -15.71
C ASN A 785 -20.41 -83.77 -15.62
N ASP A 786 -20.16 -84.44 -14.49
CA ASP A 786 -20.46 -85.86 -14.27
C ASP A 786 -21.85 -86.00 -13.59
N PRO A 787 -22.90 -86.39 -14.33
CA PRO A 787 -24.25 -86.48 -13.78
C PRO A 787 -24.38 -87.51 -12.66
N GLU A 788 -23.60 -88.60 -12.71
CA GLU A 788 -23.67 -89.68 -11.71
C GLU A 788 -22.99 -89.26 -10.41
N ALA A 789 -21.89 -88.49 -10.49
CA ALA A 789 -21.27 -87.89 -9.31
C ALA A 789 -22.19 -86.88 -8.60
N LEU A 790 -22.92 -86.07 -9.37
CA LEU A 790 -23.80 -85.01 -8.85
C LEU A 790 -25.15 -85.52 -8.31
N LYS A 791 -25.68 -86.60 -8.90
CA LYS A 791 -26.96 -87.22 -8.51
C LYS A 791 -27.00 -87.61 -7.03
N LYS A 792 -25.86 -88.00 -6.46
CA LYS A 792 -25.69 -88.34 -5.03
C LYS A 792 -26.01 -87.19 -4.07
N PHE A 793 -26.09 -85.97 -4.58
CA PHE A 793 -26.41 -84.75 -3.82
C PHE A 793 -27.66 -84.05 -4.35
N GLY A 794 -28.47 -84.73 -5.18
CA GLY A 794 -29.68 -84.17 -5.77
C GLY A 794 -29.42 -83.09 -6.85
N MET A 795 -28.19 -82.95 -7.32
CA MET A 795 -27.77 -81.93 -8.29
C MET A 795 -27.64 -82.49 -9.71
N ARG A 796 -27.77 -81.61 -10.70
CA ARG A 796 -27.45 -81.85 -12.12
C ARG A 796 -26.44 -80.81 -12.61
N PRO A 797 -25.65 -81.08 -13.66
CA PRO A 797 -24.69 -80.10 -14.19
C PRO A 797 -25.29 -78.72 -14.49
N GLN A 798 -26.55 -78.68 -14.95
CA GLN A 798 -27.28 -77.43 -15.24
C GLN A 798 -27.64 -76.62 -13.99
N ASP A 799 -27.69 -77.25 -12.82
CA ASP A 799 -28.02 -76.57 -11.57
C ASP A 799 -26.84 -75.69 -11.11
N LEU A 800 -25.61 -75.99 -11.53
CA LEU A 800 -24.37 -75.30 -11.17
C LEU A 800 -24.12 -74.00 -11.96
N LYS A 801 -25.01 -73.64 -12.87
CA LYS A 801 -24.94 -72.42 -13.71
C LYS A 801 -26.31 -71.76 -13.79
N ILE A 802 -26.34 -70.45 -13.93
CA ILE A 802 -27.55 -69.72 -14.34
C ILE A 802 -27.30 -69.25 -15.79
N PRO A 803 -28.14 -69.67 -16.77
CA PRO A 803 -27.94 -69.26 -18.16
C PRO A 803 -27.95 -67.73 -18.31
N GLY A 804 -26.95 -67.19 -19.01
CA GLY A 804 -26.85 -65.76 -19.29
C GLY A 804 -26.30 -64.88 -18.16
N SER A 805 -25.87 -65.47 -17.03
CA SER A 805 -25.22 -64.72 -15.95
C SER A 805 -23.78 -65.16 -15.70
N ASN A 806 -23.05 -64.37 -14.91
CA ASN A 806 -21.72 -64.72 -14.40
C ASN A 806 -21.72 -65.70 -13.19
N PHE A 807 -22.88 -66.25 -12.80
CA PHE A 807 -22.98 -67.24 -11.72
C PHE A 807 -22.19 -68.51 -12.07
N GLY A 808 -21.27 -68.90 -11.19
CA GLY A 808 -20.49 -70.13 -11.35
C GLY A 808 -20.45 -70.93 -10.06
N ALA A 809 -20.75 -72.22 -10.16
CA ALA A 809 -20.46 -73.20 -9.12
C ALA A 809 -19.80 -74.44 -9.73
N GLN A 810 -18.91 -75.09 -8.99
CA GLN A 810 -18.22 -76.30 -9.44
C GLN A 810 -18.09 -77.32 -8.31
N VAL A 811 -18.21 -78.60 -8.64
CA VAL A 811 -18.02 -79.71 -7.71
C VAL A 811 -16.69 -80.39 -7.99
N TYR A 812 -15.89 -80.53 -6.96
CA TYR A 812 -14.58 -81.19 -7.00
C TYR A 812 -14.60 -82.44 -6.13
N ALA A 813 -14.18 -83.58 -6.69
CA ALA A 813 -13.99 -84.82 -5.96
C ALA A 813 -12.50 -84.96 -5.56
N PRO A 814 -12.20 -85.32 -4.31
CA PRO A 814 -10.83 -85.56 -3.88
C PRO A 814 -10.31 -86.85 -4.51
N ASP A 815 -9.03 -86.87 -4.90
CA ASP A 815 -8.34 -88.09 -5.33
C ASP A 815 -7.97 -88.94 -4.10
N PRO A 816 -8.51 -90.17 -3.96
CA PRO A 816 -8.17 -91.06 -2.84
C PRO A 816 -6.67 -91.38 -2.75
N ALA A 817 -5.93 -91.34 -3.88
CA ALA A 817 -4.48 -91.58 -3.90
C ALA A 817 -3.67 -90.47 -3.21
N VAL A 818 -4.26 -89.28 -3.06
CA VAL A 818 -3.65 -88.14 -2.38
C VAL A 818 -4.21 -87.97 -0.97
N PHE A 819 -5.54 -87.89 -0.85
CA PHE A 819 -6.19 -87.45 0.38
C PHE A 819 -6.72 -88.60 1.25
N GLY A 820 -6.74 -89.85 0.77
CA GLY A 820 -7.47 -90.94 1.42
C GLY A 820 -8.94 -90.57 1.63
N ASP A 821 -9.49 -90.91 2.80
CA ASP A 821 -10.89 -90.61 3.18
C ASP A 821 -11.05 -89.27 3.94
N SER A 822 -9.99 -88.45 4.03
CA SER A 822 -9.94 -87.26 4.91
C SER A 822 -10.64 -86.02 4.33
N MET A 823 -10.82 -85.96 3.01
CA MET A 823 -11.49 -84.87 2.30
C MET A 823 -12.80 -85.37 1.67
N LYS A 824 -13.79 -84.50 1.59
CA LYS A 824 -15.09 -84.79 0.96
C LYS A 824 -15.18 -84.14 -0.42
N PRO A 825 -16.04 -84.65 -1.32
CA PRO A 825 -16.47 -83.88 -2.47
C PRO A 825 -16.92 -82.49 -2.02
N THR A 826 -16.51 -81.44 -2.73
CA THR A 826 -16.74 -80.06 -2.33
C THR A 826 -17.39 -79.27 -3.44
N LEU A 827 -18.49 -78.59 -3.12
CA LEU A 827 -19.15 -77.61 -4.00
C LEU A 827 -18.59 -76.21 -3.71
N ALA A 828 -17.88 -75.64 -4.68
CA ALA A 828 -17.29 -74.31 -4.63
C ALA A 828 -18.14 -73.29 -5.41
N PHE A 829 -18.38 -72.11 -4.84
CA PHE A 829 -19.08 -71.00 -5.49
C PHE A 829 -18.12 -69.89 -5.89
N LYS A 830 -18.28 -69.40 -7.12
CA LYS A 830 -17.53 -68.27 -7.67
C LYS A 830 -17.93 -66.98 -6.98
N GLY A 831 -16.94 -66.20 -6.58
CA GLY A 831 -17.13 -64.87 -6.01
C GLY A 831 -17.02 -63.73 -7.03
N THR A 832 -17.05 -62.50 -6.54
CA THR A 832 -17.02 -61.27 -7.34
C THR A 832 -15.77 -61.16 -8.20
N GLN A 833 -15.93 -60.92 -9.50
CA GLN A 833 -14.87 -60.40 -10.36
C GLN A 833 -14.93 -58.87 -10.38
N PRO A 834 -13.84 -58.14 -10.10
CA PRO A 834 -13.86 -56.68 -9.97
C PRO A 834 -14.46 -55.92 -11.17
N THR A 835 -14.41 -56.50 -12.36
CA THR A 835 -14.89 -55.90 -13.62
C THR A 835 -16.32 -56.26 -13.98
N VAL A 836 -16.99 -57.17 -13.25
CA VAL A 836 -18.34 -57.65 -13.57
C VAL A 836 -19.37 -56.98 -12.67
N LYS A 837 -20.11 -56.01 -13.21
CA LYS A 837 -21.15 -55.23 -12.49
C LYS A 837 -22.28 -56.11 -11.93
N GLU A 838 -22.57 -57.24 -12.58
CA GLU A 838 -23.63 -58.17 -12.18
C GLU A 838 -23.39 -58.81 -10.81
N ASP A 839 -22.14 -59.20 -10.50
CA ASP A 839 -21.76 -59.81 -9.23
C ASP A 839 -21.98 -58.85 -8.06
N TRP A 840 -21.60 -57.57 -8.25
CA TRP A 840 -21.81 -56.51 -7.27
C TRP A 840 -23.29 -56.24 -7.02
N SER A 841 -24.11 -56.23 -8.08
CA SER A 841 -25.56 -56.05 -7.96
C SER A 841 -26.21 -57.16 -7.15
N ASN A 842 -25.84 -58.42 -7.39
CA ASN A 842 -26.42 -59.57 -6.67
C ASN A 842 -26.07 -59.57 -5.18
N ASN A 843 -24.86 -59.11 -4.82
CA ASN A 843 -24.42 -58.97 -3.44
C ASN A 843 -25.14 -57.82 -2.72
N LEU A 844 -25.33 -56.69 -3.41
CA LEU A 844 -26.04 -55.53 -2.86
C LEU A 844 -27.53 -55.82 -2.65
N SER A 845 -28.21 -56.41 -3.65
CA SER A 845 -29.62 -56.78 -3.54
C SER A 845 -29.89 -57.73 -2.37
N GLN A 846 -29.07 -58.78 -2.20
CA GLN A 846 -29.18 -59.67 -1.04
C GLN A 846 -28.86 -58.96 0.28
N GLY A 847 -27.87 -58.05 0.30
CA GLY A 847 -27.54 -57.26 1.49
C GLY A 847 -28.74 -56.48 2.04
N LEU A 848 -29.54 -55.90 1.13
CA LEU A 848 -30.77 -55.15 1.43
C LEU A 848 -32.00 -56.03 1.72
N GLY A 849 -31.88 -57.36 1.64
CA GLY A 849 -32.99 -58.29 1.81
C GLY A 849 -33.87 -58.46 0.56
N ASP A 850 -33.44 -57.94 -0.59
CA ASP A 850 -34.13 -58.02 -1.88
C ASP A 850 -33.77 -59.30 -2.67
N ASN A 851 -34.52 -59.57 -3.74
CA ASN A 851 -34.31 -60.75 -4.58
C ASN A 851 -32.97 -60.71 -5.36
N SER A 852 -32.14 -61.72 -5.14
CA SER A 852 -30.87 -61.99 -5.81
C SER A 852 -30.89 -63.37 -6.49
N PRO A 853 -30.87 -63.45 -7.84
CA PRO A 853 -30.83 -64.70 -8.59
C PRO A 853 -29.70 -65.65 -8.16
N TYR A 854 -28.56 -65.12 -7.69
CA TYR A 854 -27.42 -65.93 -7.26
C TYR A 854 -27.72 -66.64 -5.94
N TYR A 855 -28.31 -65.93 -4.98
CA TYR A 855 -28.69 -66.50 -3.68
C TYR A 855 -29.91 -67.42 -3.78
N ASP A 856 -30.89 -67.13 -4.64
CA ASP A 856 -31.97 -68.08 -4.96
C ASP A 856 -31.39 -69.42 -5.45
N ARG A 857 -30.44 -69.35 -6.39
CA ARG A 857 -29.79 -70.55 -6.90
C ARG A 857 -29.00 -71.30 -5.84
N ALA A 858 -28.25 -70.59 -4.99
CA ALA A 858 -27.49 -71.20 -3.90
C ALA A 858 -28.40 -71.87 -2.86
N VAL A 859 -29.50 -71.22 -2.45
CA VAL A 859 -30.50 -71.80 -1.53
C VAL A 859 -31.21 -72.98 -2.18
N THR A 860 -31.50 -72.92 -3.48
CA THR A 860 -32.08 -74.04 -4.24
C THR A 860 -31.13 -75.25 -4.31
N LEU A 861 -29.83 -75.03 -4.54
CA LEU A 861 -28.83 -76.08 -4.44
C LEU A 861 -28.77 -76.66 -3.02
N GLY A 862 -28.84 -75.82 -1.99
CA GLY A 862 -28.91 -76.26 -0.60
C GLY A 862 -30.12 -77.15 -0.30
N LYS A 863 -31.32 -76.76 -0.77
CA LYS A 863 -32.54 -77.58 -0.66
C LYS A 863 -32.41 -78.93 -1.37
N LYS A 864 -31.75 -78.97 -2.53
CA LYS A 864 -31.48 -80.22 -3.27
C LYS A 864 -30.52 -81.14 -2.51
N ILE A 865 -29.46 -80.58 -1.94
CA ILE A 865 -28.52 -81.31 -1.10
C ILE A 865 -29.23 -81.88 0.13
N TYR A 866 -30.08 -81.10 0.80
CA TYR A 866 -30.90 -81.59 1.91
C TYR A 866 -31.84 -82.72 1.47
N GLY A 867 -32.58 -82.51 0.38
CA GLY A 867 -33.54 -83.48 -0.16
C GLY A 867 -32.89 -84.79 -0.63
N SER A 868 -31.59 -84.78 -0.94
CA SER A 868 -30.84 -85.99 -1.27
C SER A 868 -30.56 -86.91 -0.07
N GLY A 869 -30.70 -86.40 1.16
CA GLY A 869 -30.31 -87.10 2.39
C GLY A 869 -28.80 -87.18 2.63
N ASN A 870 -27.97 -86.62 1.73
CA ASN A 870 -26.52 -86.75 1.74
C ASN A 870 -25.78 -85.43 2.04
N ALA A 871 -26.39 -84.53 2.80
CA ALA A 871 -25.77 -83.24 3.17
C ALA A 871 -24.45 -83.42 3.95
N GLY A 872 -24.32 -84.49 4.74
CA GLY A 872 -23.08 -84.82 5.47
C GLY A 872 -21.94 -85.33 4.59
N GLY A 873 -22.21 -85.71 3.33
CA GLY A 873 -21.22 -86.25 2.38
C GLY A 873 -20.56 -85.21 1.48
N LEU A 874 -20.87 -83.91 1.66
CA LEU A 874 -20.39 -82.81 0.83
C LEU A 874 -19.92 -81.65 1.72
N ASP A 875 -18.83 -80.98 1.35
CA ASP A 875 -18.43 -79.68 1.91
C ASP A 875 -18.77 -78.53 0.94
N LEU A 876 -18.94 -77.32 1.47
CA LEU A 876 -19.21 -76.10 0.72
C LEU A 876 -18.08 -75.09 0.89
N THR A 877 -17.72 -74.38 -0.17
CA THR A 877 -16.70 -73.33 -0.08
C THR A 877 -16.92 -72.19 -1.07
N GLY A 878 -16.30 -71.04 -0.80
CA GLY A 878 -16.36 -69.88 -1.67
C GLY A 878 -15.67 -68.66 -1.08
N HIS A 879 -15.35 -67.71 -1.94
CA HIS A 879 -14.66 -66.48 -1.61
C HIS A 879 -15.51 -65.25 -1.91
N SER A 880 -15.43 -64.17 -1.10
CA SER A 880 -16.19 -62.93 -1.34
C SER A 880 -17.69 -63.23 -1.45
N LEU A 881 -18.39 -62.76 -2.49
CA LEU A 881 -19.77 -63.15 -2.82
C LEU A 881 -19.98 -64.69 -2.78
N GLY A 882 -19.03 -65.46 -3.32
CA GLY A 882 -19.10 -66.93 -3.32
C GLY A 882 -19.09 -67.53 -1.92
N GLY A 883 -18.45 -66.88 -0.95
CA GLY A 883 -18.50 -67.26 0.46
C GLY A 883 -19.90 -67.03 1.05
N GLY A 884 -20.57 -65.94 0.67
CA GLY A 884 -21.96 -65.68 1.05
C GLY A 884 -22.92 -66.72 0.46
N LEU A 885 -22.74 -67.08 -0.81
CA LEU A 885 -23.51 -68.15 -1.48
C LEU A 885 -23.31 -69.52 -0.82
N ALA A 886 -22.06 -69.87 -0.48
CA ALA A 886 -21.74 -71.10 0.24
C ALA A 886 -22.40 -71.13 1.64
N SER A 887 -22.43 -70.00 2.33
CA SER A 887 -23.08 -69.87 3.64
C SER A 887 -24.60 -70.05 3.54
N ALA A 888 -25.24 -69.47 2.51
CA ALA A 888 -26.67 -69.65 2.26
C ALA A 888 -27.03 -71.10 1.90
N ALA A 889 -26.25 -71.73 1.03
CA ALA A 889 -26.43 -73.14 0.67
C ALA A 889 -26.21 -74.08 1.87
N SER A 890 -25.27 -73.75 2.76
CA SER A 890 -24.96 -74.48 3.99
C SER A 890 -26.13 -74.43 4.96
N GLN A 891 -26.64 -73.24 5.26
CA GLN A 891 -27.82 -73.09 6.13
C GLN A 891 -29.09 -73.71 5.53
N ALA A 892 -29.22 -73.76 4.20
CA ALA A 892 -30.36 -74.43 3.55
C ALA A 892 -30.23 -75.97 3.53
N SER A 893 -29.01 -76.50 3.54
CA SER A 893 -28.72 -77.93 3.39
C SER A 893 -28.40 -78.69 4.69
N GLY A 894 -27.77 -78.01 5.65
CA GLY A 894 -27.09 -78.65 6.79
C GLY A 894 -25.66 -79.12 6.48
N ALA A 895 -25.15 -78.93 5.26
CA ALA A 895 -23.77 -79.29 4.89
C ALA A 895 -22.76 -78.32 5.53
N GLY A 896 -21.55 -78.81 5.84
CA GLY A 896 -20.48 -77.97 6.40
C GLY A 896 -19.92 -76.99 5.37
N ALA A 897 -19.53 -75.78 5.80
CA ALA A 897 -18.91 -74.79 4.92
C ALA A 897 -17.63 -74.19 5.49
N THR A 898 -16.67 -73.96 4.61
CA THR A 898 -15.47 -73.15 4.88
C THR A 898 -15.36 -72.05 3.86
N THR A 899 -15.44 -70.80 4.31
CA THR A 899 -15.55 -69.62 3.45
C THR A 899 -14.38 -68.66 3.69
N PHE A 900 -14.09 -67.81 2.70
CA PHE A 900 -12.91 -66.94 2.71
C PHE A 900 -13.29 -65.51 2.38
N ASN A 901 -12.91 -64.55 3.24
CA ASN A 901 -13.30 -63.13 3.13
C ASN A 901 -14.78 -63.00 2.70
N ALA A 902 -15.67 -63.77 3.32
CA ALA A 902 -17.02 -63.98 2.80
C ALA A 902 -17.89 -62.71 2.88
N ALA A 903 -18.75 -62.53 1.86
CA ALA A 903 -19.84 -61.56 1.94
C ALA A 903 -20.85 -61.97 3.03
N GLY A 904 -21.51 -60.99 3.62
CA GLY A 904 -22.48 -61.23 4.69
C GLY A 904 -23.80 -61.81 4.19
N LEU A 905 -24.47 -62.59 5.02
CA LEU A 905 -25.78 -63.20 4.71
C LEU A 905 -26.88 -62.53 5.52
N ASN A 906 -27.89 -61.99 4.82
CA ASN A 906 -29.04 -61.37 5.46
C ASN A 906 -29.94 -62.48 6.06
N PRO A 907 -30.40 -62.35 7.32
CA PRO A 907 -31.26 -63.36 7.96
C PRO A 907 -32.51 -63.73 7.16
N GLU A 908 -33.06 -62.80 6.37
CA GLU A 908 -34.27 -63.01 5.57
C GLU A 908 -34.02 -63.73 4.24
N THR A 909 -32.77 -63.90 3.82
CA THR A 909 -32.43 -64.51 2.51
C THR A 909 -32.94 -65.95 2.39
N LEU A 910 -32.86 -66.76 3.45
CA LEU A 910 -33.34 -68.15 3.40
C LEU A 910 -34.88 -68.24 3.38
N PRO A 911 -35.60 -67.55 4.28
CA PRO A 911 -37.06 -67.46 4.23
C PRO A 911 -37.59 -66.98 2.88
N LEU A 912 -36.95 -65.97 2.27
CA LEU A 912 -37.34 -65.40 0.97
C LEU A 912 -37.42 -66.46 -0.14
N TYR A 913 -36.54 -67.47 -0.11
CA TYR A 913 -36.49 -68.56 -1.09
C TYR A 913 -37.09 -69.88 -0.58
N GLY A 914 -37.90 -69.81 0.48
CA GLY A 914 -38.63 -70.95 1.02
C GLY A 914 -37.74 -72.02 1.65
N ALA A 915 -36.60 -71.65 2.23
CA ALA A 915 -35.75 -72.54 3.03
C ALA A 915 -35.78 -72.12 4.50
N THR A 916 -35.84 -73.10 5.41
CA THR A 916 -35.67 -72.85 6.85
C THR A 916 -34.20 -73.05 7.22
N PRO A 917 -33.56 -72.11 7.95
CA PRO A 917 -32.18 -72.27 8.40
C PRO A 917 -31.99 -73.58 9.19
N ARG A 918 -30.97 -74.34 8.82
CA ARG A 918 -30.59 -75.61 9.46
C ARG A 918 -29.25 -75.45 10.17
N ALA A 919 -29.10 -76.15 11.29
CA ALA A 919 -27.83 -76.22 12.00
C ALA A 919 -26.75 -76.78 11.05
N SER A 920 -25.70 -75.99 10.83
CA SER A 920 -24.57 -76.28 9.95
C SER A 920 -23.30 -75.68 10.53
N SER A 921 -22.16 -76.33 10.36
CA SER A 921 -20.86 -75.82 10.80
C SER A 921 -20.25 -74.95 9.71
N ILE A 922 -20.21 -73.64 9.92
CA ILE A 922 -19.63 -72.66 9.00
C ILE A 922 -18.43 -72.01 9.66
N THR A 923 -17.28 -72.04 9.00
CA THR A 923 -16.05 -71.35 9.44
C THR A 923 -15.61 -70.37 8.35
N ASN A 924 -15.49 -69.09 8.68
CA ASN A 924 -15.04 -68.04 7.77
C ASN A 924 -13.61 -67.62 8.12
N TYR A 925 -12.68 -67.82 7.20
CA TYR A 925 -11.31 -67.34 7.31
C TYR A 925 -11.18 -65.96 6.67
N ARG A 926 -10.70 -64.97 7.43
CA ARG A 926 -10.59 -63.58 6.98
C ARG A 926 -9.18 -63.03 7.10
N VAL A 927 -8.72 -62.30 6.08
CA VAL A 927 -7.39 -61.70 6.08
C VAL A 927 -7.43 -60.41 6.91
N ASP A 928 -6.49 -60.25 7.84
CA ASP A 928 -6.45 -59.08 8.72
C ASP A 928 -6.35 -57.75 7.93
N GLY A 929 -7.32 -56.86 8.14
CA GLY A 929 -7.43 -55.59 7.43
C GLY A 929 -7.91 -55.65 5.98
N ASP A 930 -8.61 -56.70 5.57
CA ASP A 930 -9.32 -56.70 4.27
C ASP A 930 -10.47 -55.66 4.24
N ILE A 931 -10.79 -55.19 3.03
CA ILE A 931 -11.75 -54.10 2.82
C ILE A 931 -13.20 -54.44 3.22
N LEU A 932 -13.62 -55.72 3.12
CA LEU A 932 -14.97 -56.12 3.54
C LEU A 932 -15.07 -56.18 5.06
N THR A 933 -14.06 -56.69 5.76
CA THR A 933 -14.04 -56.69 7.23
C THR A 933 -14.07 -55.25 7.78
N GLY A 934 -13.28 -54.33 7.22
CA GLY A 934 -13.31 -52.92 7.61
C GLY A 934 -14.67 -52.22 7.39
N SER A 935 -15.42 -52.65 6.36
CA SER A 935 -16.74 -52.11 6.02
C SER A 935 -17.89 -52.76 6.80
N GLN A 936 -17.72 -54.01 7.25
CA GLN A 936 -18.72 -54.76 8.04
C GLN A 936 -18.57 -54.55 9.56
N GLU A 937 -17.39 -54.12 10.03
CA GLU A 937 -17.07 -53.95 11.46
C GLU A 937 -16.83 -52.49 11.90
N GLY A 938 -16.98 -51.50 11.00
CA GLY A 938 -16.95 -50.06 11.33
C GLY A 938 -15.54 -49.43 11.41
N GLY A 939 -14.56 -49.96 10.68
CA GLY A 939 -13.14 -49.59 10.84
C GLY A 939 -12.58 -48.51 9.89
N LEU A 940 -13.41 -47.86 9.06
CA LEU A 940 -12.96 -46.96 7.98
C LEU A 940 -13.51 -45.52 8.15
N GLY A 941 -13.34 -44.96 9.35
CA GLY A 941 -13.60 -43.54 9.63
C GLY A 941 -15.08 -43.15 9.77
N PRO A 942 -15.38 -41.86 10.03
CA PRO A 942 -16.71 -41.41 10.51
C PRO A 942 -17.86 -41.60 9.52
N ILE A 943 -17.58 -41.92 8.25
CA ILE A 943 -18.60 -42.24 7.23
C ILE A 943 -18.94 -43.75 7.23
N SER A 944 -18.04 -44.63 7.70
CA SER A 944 -18.28 -46.09 7.76
C SER A 944 -19.12 -46.52 8.96
N ASP A 945 -19.13 -45.74 10.04
CA ASP A 945 -19.92 -46.07 11.23
C ASP A 945 -21.44 -46.01 10.96
N VAL A 946 -21.87 -45.14 10.04
CA VAL A 946 -23.27 -44.96 9.66
C VAL A 946 -23.77 -46.04 8.68
N THR A 947 -22.88 -46.67 7.91
CA THR A 947 -23.22 -47.74 6.95
C THR A 947 -23.01 -49.16 7.49
N SER A 948 -22.30 -49.33 8.60
CA SER A 948 -22.06 -50.63 9.28
C SER A 948 -23.34 -51.35 9.73
N HIS A 949 -24.42 -50.61 9.98
CA HIS A 949 -25.72 -51.17 10.41
C HIS A 949 -26.62 -51.64 9.25
N LEU A 950 -26.23 -51.35 8.00
CA LEU A 950 -27.03 -51.66 6.80
C LEU A 950 -26.53 -52.89 6.02
N MET A 951 -25.35 -53.42 6.36
CA MET A 951 -24.78 -54.60 5.69
C MET A 951 -24.77 -55.83 6.61
N PRO A 952 -25.23 -57.00 6.13
CA PRO A 952 -25.18 -58.22 6.94
C PRO A 952 -23.74 -58.65 7.21
N LYS A 953 -23.53 -59.38 8.31
CA LYS A 953 -22.23 -59.96 8.67
C LYS A 953 -22.04 -61.34 8.04
N ALA A 954 -20.79 -61.74 7.83
CA ALA A 954 -20.45 -63.10 7.41
C ALA A 954 -20.88 -64.11 8.48
N VAL A 955 -21.41 -65.26 8.04
CA VAL A 955 -21.97 -66.29 8.92
C VAL A 955 -20.88 -67.26 9.34
N GLY A 956 -20.93 -67.72 10.60
CA GLY A 956 -20.07 -68.77 11.12
C GLY A 956 -18.96 -68.27 12.06
N GLU A 957 -18.12 -69.20 12.51
CA GLU A 957 -16.95 -68.90 13.32
C GLU A 957 -15.91 -68.14 12.50
N GLN A 958 -15.49 -66.97 12.99
CA GLN A 958 -14.56 -66.08 12.29
C GLN A 958 -13.12 -66.37 12.74
N ILE A 959 -12.24 -66.74 11.80
CA ILE A 959 -10.81 -66.98 12.06
C ILE A 959 -9.99 -65.97 11.26
N THR A 960 -9.25 -65.10 11.95
CA THR A 960 -8.37 -64.13 11.29
C THR A 960 -7.02 -64.75 10.93
N ILE A 961 -6.55 -64.53 9.70
CA ILE A 961 -5.26 -64.98 9.16
C ILE A 961 -4.42 -63.76 8.71
N PRO A 962 -3.07 -63.84 8.72
CA PRO A 962 -2.21 -62.70 8.40
C PRO A 962 -2.28 -62.29 6.93
N GLY A 963 -2.21 -60.99 6.65
CA GLY A 963 -2.10 -60.40 5.31
C GLY A 963 -0.80 -59.60 5.16
N THR A 964 -0.12 -59.73 4.03
CA THR A 964 1.18 -59.08 3.78
C THR A 964 1.10 -57.88 2.83
N SER A 965 -0.03 -57.70 2.14
CA SER A 965 -0.24 -56.58 1.23
C SER A 965 -0.47 -55.25 1.98
N VAL A 966 -0.06 -54.15 1.35
CA VAL A 966 -0.20 -52.78 1.85
C VAL A 966 -1.62 -52.22 1.63
N THR A 967 -2.40 -52.76 0.69
CA THR A 967 -3.74 -52.23 0.37
C THR A 967 -4.86 -53.17 0.81
N THR A 968 -5.92 -52.61 1.40
CA THR A 968 -7.10 -53.35 1.90
C THR A 968 -7.83 -54.13 0.79
N VAL A 969 -7.79 -53.62 -0.47
CA VAL A 969 -8.34 -54.28 -1.66
C VAL A 969 -7.52 -55.50 -2.06
N GLN A 970 -6.18 -55.42 -2.04
CA GLN A 970 -5.34 -56.57 -2.34
C GLN A 970 -5.42 -57.63 -1.24
N ARG A 971 -5.56 -57.23 0.04
CA ARG A 971 -5.83 -58.13 1.18
C ARG A 971 -7.13 -58.92 1.02
N HIS A 972 -8.10 -58.38 0.29
CA HIS A 972 -9.35 -59.07 -0.03
C HIS A 972 -9.17 -60.24 -1.00
N MET A 973 -8.15 -60.23 -1.87
CA MET A 973 -8.04 -61.20 -2.97
C MET A 973 -7.58 -62.59 -2.51
N MET A 974 -7.96 -63.65 -3.25
CA MET A 974 -7.61 -65.04 -2.93
C MET A 974 -6.11 -65.29 -2.76
N GLY A 975 -5.24 -64.56 -3.47
CA GLY A 975 -3.79 -64.68 -3.27
C GLY A 975 -3.34 -64.35 -1.84
N GLN A 976 -3.99 -63.41 -1.16
CA GLN A 976 -3.71 -63.08 0.25
C GLN A 976 -4.34 -64.07 1.21
N VAL A 977 -5.52 -64.62 0.89
CA VAL A 977 -6.14 -65.74 1.65
C VAL A 977 -5.23 -66.97 1.62
N THR A 978 -4.81 -67.41 0.44
CA THR A 978 -3.95 -68.60 0.27
C THR A 978 -2.59 -68.39 0.95
N SER A 979 -1.98 -67.20 0.82
CA SER A 979 -0.73 -66.87 1.51
C SER A 979 -0.87 -66.84 3.04
N GLY A 980 -1.94 -66.23 3.56
CA GLY A 980 -2.23 -66.19 4.99
C GLY A 980 -2.46 -67.59 5.58
N LEU A 981 -3.20 -68.44 4.88
CA LEU A 981 -3.42 -69.84 5.29
C LEU A 981 -2.12 -70.66 5.24
N ASN A 982 -1.30 -70.51 4.19
CA ASN A 982 0.00 -71.19 4.11
C ASN A 982 0.89 -70.82 5.30
N THR A 983 0.95 -69.52 5.64
CA THR A 983 1.68 -69.01 6.80
C THR A 983 1.14 -69.61 8.09
N THR A 984 -0.19 -69.59 8.26
CA THR A 984 -0.86 -70.10 9.45
C THR A 984 -0.68 -71.62 9.62
N VAL A 985 -0.74 -72.40 8.53
CA VAL A 985 -0.47 -73.85 8.54
C VAL A 985 0.97 -74.11 8.95
N ALA A 986 1.95 -73.39 8.37
CA ALA A 986 3.36 -73.56 8.71
C ALA A 986 3.62 -73.23 10.19
N GLU A 987 3.03 -72.15 10.71
CA GLU A 987 3.13 -71.76 12.12
C GLU A 987 2.48 -72.78 13.05
N GLN A 988 1.26 -73.22 12.73
CA GLN A 988 0.55 -74.21 13.55
C GLN A 988 1.22 -75.59 13.51
N GLN A 989 1.75 -76.00 12.35
CA GLN A 989 2.47 -77.27 12.20
C GLN A 989 3.80 -77.24 12.94
N SER A 990 4.56 -76.16 12.84
CA SER A 990 5.79 -75.95 13.61
C SER A 990 5.50 -75.93 15.12
N SER A 991 4.45 -75.21 15.53
CA SER A 991 4.01 -75.15 16.93
C SER A 991 3.58 -76.52 17.45
N LEU A 992 2.78 -77.28 16.70
CA LEU A 992 2.35 -78.63 17.09
C LEU A 992 3.52 -79.61 17.16
N LEU A 993 4.45 -79.55 16.21
CA LEU A 993 5.68 -80.35 16.24
C LEU A 993 6.52 -80.03 17.47
N SER A 994 6.68 -78.74 17.82
CA SER A 994 7.39 -78.34 19.03
C SER A 994 6.72 -78.84 20.31
N GLN A 995 5.38 -78.87 20.35
CA GLN A 995 4.61 -79.36 21.49
C GLN A 995 4.63 -80.91 21.58
N LEU A 996 4.63 -81.60 20.44
CA LEU A 996 4.82 -83.06 20.37
C LEU A 996 6.25 -83.49 20.73
N GLN A 997 7.24 -82.61 20.52
CA GLN A 997 8.64 -82.83 20.89
C GLN A 997 8.97 -82.36 22.32
N GLY A 998 7.97 -81.87 23.07
CA GLY A 998 8.13 -81.23 24.38
C GLY A 998 7.50 -82.00 25.55
N HIS A 999 7.84 -83.29 25.70
CA HIS A 999 8.03 -83.99 26.98
C HIS A 999 8.98 -85.18 26.81
#